data_AF-A0ABD6IM32-F1
#
_entry.id   AF-A0ABD6IM32-F1
#
_cell.length_a   1.000
_cell.length_b   1.000
_cell.length_c   1.000
_cell.angle_alpha   90.00
_cell.angle_beta   90.00
_cell.angle_gamma   90.00
#
_symmetry.space_group_name_H-M   'P 1'
#
loop_
_entity.id
_entity.type
_entity.pdbx_description
1 polymer ?
#
loop_
_entity_poly.entity_id
_entity_poly.type
_entity_poly.pdbx_seq_one_letter_code
_entity_poly.pdbx_strand_id
1 'polypeptide(L)'
;MTPGRRSSTFTRLLRHGFTDATAAERLLDTPELSPVRDDPFLLEALGATADPDLALHGLVRLLEAQPAPNSHRELLDTLIAAKPLRDRLLGVLGASAALADHLARHPTDWQALVTYEPQDLHPGVTEFERGLEDATDPVALRVAYRRCLLSIAARDVCGTTDVAETAAELADLATATLRAALALAQAAAPEDTAACRLSVIGMGKCGGHELNYVSDVDVIFVAEATDGTDETKALRAATSLASHLMRICSETTVEGSIWPVDANLRPEGRNGPLVRTLSSHVAYYQRWAKTWEFQALLKARPVAGDENLGQEYLAALHPLVWQAADRDNFVADVQKMRRRVVDNIPAAEVDRELKLGPGGLRDVEFAVQLLQLVHGRTDPSLRSGSTLDALAALAAGGYVGREDAARLDEAYRFLRAMEHRIQLYRLRRTHLVPTAEEDLRRLGRSLGLRADPVTELNREWKRHAGVVRRLHEKLFYRPLLDAVAQLAPGEARLKPEAARERLVALGYADPAAALRHLEALASGVTRKAAIQRTLLPVLLGWFADSADPDAGLLNFRKVSDALGKTPWYLRLLRDEGAAAENLARVLSAGRLAPDLLMRAPEAVALLGDGDGAASGLTPRGRTALEQEILAAVGRAENAEQGVTAARGVRRRELFRTAAADIVASYGTEATPVQADQGALVDLVGGAVSDLTAATLAGTLRAVVRAGWGDTLPTRFAIIGMGRFGGHELGYGSDADVLFVHEPQDGVAEQEATAAANKVVAEMRRLLQLPSADPPLLIDADLRPEGKSGPLVRTLKSYGAYYRRWSLVWESQALLRAEPFAGDAGLGRRFVELIDPLRYPARGLTEDSVREIRRLKARMESERLPRGADPRLHTKLGPGGLSDVEWTVQLLQLRHAHEIPGLRTTRTRAALAAAREAGLLGEEETATLDEAWVLATRVRNAVMLVRGRAGDTFPTQPRELAAVGRYLGYGEGHVGDMLDAYGRTTRKARTVMEELFYDDEA
;
A
#
# COMPACT_ATOMS: atom_id res chain seq x y z
N MET A 1 1.59 29.11 -56.20
CA MET A 1 2.68 28.15 -55.91
C MET A 1 2.05 26.93 -55.25
N THR A 2 2.20 25.77 -55.86
CA THR A 2 1.65 24.47 -55.47
C THR A 2 2.30 23.96 -54.17
N PRO A 3 1.60 23.24 -53.27
CA PRO A 3 2.20 22.68 -52.05
C PRO A 3 3.34 21.72 -52.42
N GLY A 4 4.53 21.97 -51.87
CA GLY A 4 5.79 21.37 -52.30
C GLY A 4 5.85 19.84 -52.17
N ARG A 5 6.36 19.18 -53.23
CA ARG A 5 6.84 17.81 -53.18
C ARG A 5 7.95 17.69 -52.12
N ARG A 6 7.76 16.83 -51.11
CA ARG A 6 8.79 16.46 -50.12
C ARG A 6 9.99 15.83 -50.83
N SER A 7 11.23 16.17 -50.44
CA SER A 7 12.47 15.64 -51.05
C SER A 7 12.63 14.13 -50.80
N SER A 8 13.38 13.43 -51.65
CA SER A 8 13.72 12.01 -51.44
C SER A 8 14.52 11.80 -50.15
N THR A 9 15.35 12.78 -49.78
CA THR A 9 16.19 12.79 -48.58
C THR A 9 15.35 12.89 -47.31
N PHE A 10 14.34 13.77 -47.29
CA PHE A 10 13.39 13.89 -46.17
C PHE A 10 12.70 12.56 -45.85
N THR A 11 12.24 11.84 -46.88
CA THR A 11 11.60 10.52 -46.71
C THR A 11 12.59 9.46 -46.23
N ARG A 12 13.85 9.52 -46.67
CA ARG A 12 14.93 8.64 -46.21
C ARG A 12 15.21 8.84 -44.72
N LEU A 13 15.34 10.09 -44.27
CA LEU A 13 15.58 10.42 -42.85
C LEU A 13 14.46 9.92 -41.93
N LEU A 14 13.18 10.11 -42.32
CA LEU A 14 12.06 9.56 -41.56
C LEU A 14 12.11 8.03 -41.43
N ARG A 15 12.56 7.31 -42.48
CA ARG A 15 12.73 5.84 -42.42
C ARG A 15 13.85 5.41 -41.47
N HIS A 16 14.88 6.23 -41.32
CA HIS A 16 15.94 6.01 -40.33
C HIS A 16 15.57 6.47 -38.91
N GLY A 17 14.36 6.97 -38.71
CA GLY A 17 13.81 7.23 -37.38
C GLY A 17 14.04 8.64 -36.82
N PHE A 18 14.54 9.56 -37.65
CA PHE A 18 14.62 10.99 -37.34
C PHE A 18 13.22 11.57 -37.12
N THR A 19 13.09 12.40 -36.09
CA THR A 19 11.85 13.07 -35.70
C THR A 19 11.75 14.46 -36.32
N ASP A 20 12.86 15.16 -36.52
CA ASP A 20 12.94 16.42 -37.26
C ASP A 20 13.83 16.26 -38.52
N ALA A 21 13.28 15.58 -39.52
CA ALA A 21 13.95 15.37 -40.80
C ALA A 21 14.35 16.68 -41.51
N THR A 22 13.69 17.81 -41.21
CA THR A 22 14.05 19.11 -41.81
C THR A 22 15.30 19.69 -41.17
N ALA A 23 15.39 19.64 -39.84
CA ALA A 23 16.61 20.03 -39.13
C ALA A 23 17.78 19.11 -39.47
N ALA A 24 17.54 17.81 -39.56
CA ALA A 24 18.57 16.84 -39.94
C ALA A 24 19.11 17.10 -41.37
N GLU A 25 18.25 17.41 -42.35
CA GLU A 25 18.69 17.78 -43.70
C GLU A 25 19.59 19.03 -43.69
N ARG A 26 19.23 20.06 -42.89
CA ARG A 26 20.06 21.26 -42.72
C ARG A 26 21.43 20.95 -42.08
N LEU A 27 21.47 20.06 -41.09
CA LEU A 27 22.72 19.67 -40.43
C LEU A 27 23.62 18.83 -41.35
N LEU A 28 23.05 17.99 -42.21
CA LEU A 28 23.80 17.23 -43.21
C LEU A 28 24.37 18.10 -44.33
N ASP A 29 23.73 19.24 -44.60
CA ASP A 29 24.17 20.22 -45.60
C ASP A 29 25.23 21.22 -45.07
N THR A 30 25.62 21.14 -43.80
CA THR A 30 26.70 22.00 -43.28
C THR A 30 28.04 21.64 -43.92
N PRO A 31 29.00 22.58 -44.02
CA PRO A 31 30.30 22.32 -44.64
C PRO A 31 31.02 21.10 -44.05
N GLU A 32 30.80 20.85 -42.76
CA GLU A 32 31.46 19.81 -41.98
C GLU A 32 31.03 18.39 -42.39
N LEU A 33 29.77 18.20 -42.80
CA LEU A 33 29.17 16.91 -43.14
C LEU A 33 28.82 16.75 -44.62
N SER A 34 28.78 17.84 -45.38
CA SER A 34 28.49 17.81 -46.82
C SER A 34 29.28 16.76 -47.64
N PRO A 35 30.55 16.40 -47.32
CA PRO A 35 31.27 15.36 -48.06
C PRO A 35 30.71 13.94 -47.88
N VAL A 36 30.01 13.68 -46.78
CA VAL A 36 29.50 12.34 -46.40
C VAL A 36 27.99 12.30 -46.23
N ARG A 37 27.26 13.37 -46.57
CA ARG A 37 25.81 13.50 -46.36
C ARG A 37 24.96 12.40 -47.01
N ASP A 38 25.47 11.80 -48.08
CA ASP A 38 24.83 10.73 -48.84
C ASP A 38 25.47 9.35 -48.58
N ASP A 39 26.41 9.26 -47.63
CA ASP A 39 27.01 7.98 -47.24
C ASP A 39 25.96 7.06 -46.58
N PRO A 40 25.74 5.85 -47.13
CA PRO A 40 24.71 4.95 -46.63
C PRO A 40 25.05 4.39 -45.24
N PHE A 41 26.34 4.19 -44.93
CA PHE A 41 26.76 3.61 -43.65
C PHE A 41 26.58 4.60 -42.50
N LEU A 42 26.81 5.89 -42.76
CA LEU A 42 26.55 6.95 -41.79
C LEU A 42 25.06 7.03 -41.44
N LEU A 43 24.18 7.08 -42.46
CA LEU A 43 22.73 7.17 -42.24
C LEU A 43 22.15 5.92 -41.56
N GLU A 44 22.64 4.74 -41.92
CA GLU A 44 22.27 3.49 -41.25
C GLU A 44 22.70 3.51 -39.78
N ALA A 45 23.94 3.91 -39.48
CA ALA A 45 24.45 3.96 -38.12
C ALA A 45 23.73 5.03 -37.27
N LEU A 46 23.45 6.21 -37.82
CA LEU A 46 22.62 7.23 -37.16
C LEU A 46 21.21 6.70 -36.87
N GLY A 47 20.58 5.99 -37.83
CA GLY A 47 19.27 5.39 -37.62
C GLY A 47 19.26 4.26 -36.59
N ALA A 48 20.41 3.65 -36.33
CA ALA A 48 20.62 2.63 -35.30
C ALA A 48 20.86 3.23 -33.90
N THR A 49 20.98 4.54 -33.71
CA THR A 49 21.13 5.13 -32.37
C THR A 49 19.80 5.23 -31.62
N ALA A 50 19.86 5.51 -30.31
CA ALA A 50 18.66 5.73 -29.50
C ALA A 50 17.85 6.94 -29.98
N ASP A 51 18.54 8.03 -30.30
CA ASP A 51 18.00 9.26 -30.88
C ASP A 51 18.89 9.73 -32.05
N PRO A 52 18.45 9.54 -33.32
CA PRO A 52 19.22 9.93 -34.50
C PRO A 52 19.42 11.46 -34.61
N ASP A 53 18.44 12.26 -34.20
CA ASP A 53 18.52 13.72 -34.23
C ASP A 53 19.59 14.22 -33.25
N LEU A 54 19.60 13.66 -32.03
CA LEU A 54 20.61 13.95 -31.01
C LEU A 54 22.02 13.51 -31.46
N ALA A 55 22.14 12.32 -32.04
CA ALA A 55 23.41 11.79 -32.52
C ALA A 55 24.02 12.68 -33.61
N LEU A 56 23.21 13.09 -34.59
CA LEU A 56 23.64 13.96 -35.68
C LEU A 56 24.07 15.34 -35.16
N HIS A 57 23.28 15.94 -34.27
CA HIS A 57 23.63 17.23 -33.67
C HIS A 57 24.93 17.14 -32.84
N GLY A 58 25.10 16.09 -32.04
CA GLY A 58 26.34 15.85 -31.30
C GLY A 58 27.56 15.67 -32.20
N LEU A 59 27.39 14.98 -33.34
CA LEU A 59 28.45 14.78 -34.33
C LEU A 59 28.89 16.09 -34.96
N VAL A 60 27.95 16.93 -35.38
CA VAL A 60 28.23 18.26 -35.97
C VAL A 60 29.04 19.10 -34.99
N ARG A 61 28.61 19.18 -33.72
CA ARG A 61 29.31 19.94 -32.68
C ARG A 61 30.71 19.43 -32.41
N LEU A 62 30.93 18.11 -32.45
CA LEU A 62 32.26 17.53 -32.30
C LEU A 62 33.16 17.86 -33.50
N LEU A 63 32.61 17.87 -34.72
CA LEU A 63 33.35 18.26 -35.93
C LEU A 63 33.72 19.75 -35.90
N GLU A 64 32.78 20.63 -35.55
CA GLU A 64 33.01 22.07 -35.40
C GLU A 64 34.07 22.39 -34.34
N ALA A 65 34.17 21.57 -33.29
CA ALA A 65 35.13 21.74 -32.21
C ALA A 65 36.55 21.26 -32.56
N GLN A 66 36.77 20.58 -33.70
CA GLN A 66 38.10 20.09 -34.05
C GLN A 66 39.10 21.25 -34.24
N PRO A 67 40.32 21.15 -33.68
CA PRO A 67 41.25 22.27 -33.62
C PRO A 67 41.87 22.63 -34.97
N ALA A 68 41.88 21.70 -35.93
CA ALA A 68 42.49 21.89 -37.24
C ALA A 68 41.71 21.16 -38.36
N PRO A 69 41.75 21.65 -39.62
CA PRO A 69 41.09 21.00 -40.76
C PRO A 69 41.56 19.56 -41.05
N ASN A 70 42.77 19.20 -40.61
CA ASN A 70 43.26 17.83 -40.74
C ASN A 70 42.63 16.90 -39.70
N SER A 71 42.46 17.35 -38.45
CA SER A 71 41.79 16.60 -37.38
C SER A 71 40.31 16.36 -37.69
N HIS A 72 39.66 17.33 -38.33
CA HIS A 72 38.32 17.16 -38.89
C HIS A 72 38.26 15.99 -39.87
N ARG A 73 39.12 16.01 -40.90
CA ARG A 73 39.17 14.95 -41.91
C ARG A 73 39.51 13.59 -41.29
N GLU A 74 40.45 13.55 -40.37
CA GLU A 74 40.83 12.33 -39.65
C GLU A 74 39.64 11.71 -38.92
N LEU A 75 38.89 12.49 -38.14
CA LEU A 75 37.68 12.01 -37.46
C LEU A 75 36.65 11.50 -38.47
N LEU A 76 36.39 12.26 -39.54
CA LEU A 76 35.38 11.90 -40.53
C LEU A 76 35.76 10.63 -41.30
N ASP A 77 37.00 10.54 -41.78
CA ASP A 77 37.52 9.38 -42.49
C ASP A 77 37.51 8.13 -41.58
N THR A 78 37.88 8.29 -40.31
CA THR A 78 37.85 7.18 -39.34
C THR A 78 36.41 6.76 -39.03
N LEU A 79 35.48 7.69 -38.88
CA LEU A 79 34.05 7.41 -38.67
C LEU A 79 33.47 6.59 -39.84
N ILE A 80 33.85 6.90 -41.08
CA ILE A 80 33.37 6.16 -42.25
C ILE A 80 34.07 4.81 -42.39
N ALA A 81 35.39 4.75 -42.20
CA ALA A 81 36.17 3.54 -42.42
C ALA A 81 36.03 2.50 -41.28
N ALA A 82 35.92 2.93 -40.02
CA ALA A 82 35.95 2.05 -38.85
C ALA A 82 34.56 1.87 -38.22
N LYS A 83 33.85 0.81 -38.62
CA LYS A 83 32.52 0.46 -38.05
C LYS A 83 32.50 0.44 -36.51
N PRO A 84 33.47 -0.17 -35.80
CA PRO A 84 33.43 -0.21 -34.34
C PRO A 84 33.47 1.19 -33.69
N LEU A 85 34.31 2.10 -34.21
CA LEU A 85 34.32 3.49 -33.75
C LEU A 85 32.99 4.17 -34.06
N ARG A 86 32.49 4.01 -35.30
CA ARG A 86 31.23 4.61 -35.75
C ARG A 86 30.07 4.26 -34.84
N ASP A 87 29.89 2.97 -34.55
CA ASP A 87 28.79 2.50 -33.73
C ASP A 87 28.90 3.03 -32.29
N ARG A 88 30.11 3.04 -31.71
CA ARG A 88 30.37 3.56 -30.36
C ARG A 88 30.12 5.06 -30.25
N LEU A 89 30.75 5.82 -31.14
CA LEU A 89 30.66 7.27 -31.11
C LEU A 89 29.22 7.71 -31.35
N LEU A 90 28.56 7.22 -32.39
CA LEU A 90 27.17 7.58 -32.68
C LEU A 90 26.20 7.01 -31.63
N GLY A 91 26.47 5.82 -31.10
CA GLY A 91 25.70 5.22 -30.02
C GLY A 91 25.70 6.09 -28.76
N VAL A 92 26.87 6.59 -28.35
CA VAL A 92 26.97 7.53 -27.22
C VAL A 92 26.29 8.85 -27.54
N LEU A 93 26.57 9.45 -28.71
CA LEU A 93 26.00 10.74 -29.09
C LEU A 93 24.46 10.68 -29.16
N GLY A 94 23.89 9.55 -29.58
CA GLY A 94 22.44 9.35 -29.60
C GLY A 94 21.83 8.97 -28.24
N ALA A 95 22.64 8.61 -27.24
CA ALA A 95 22.16 8.24 -25.91
C ALA A 95 22.39 9.34 -24.86
N SER A 96 23.43 10.17 -25.01
CA SER A 96 23.90 11.12 -24.00
C SER A 96 24.21 12.50 -24.58
N ALA A 97 23.37 13.48 -24.26
CA ALA A 97 23.66 14.89 -24.52
C ALA A 97 24.86 15.38 -23.71
N ALA A 98 25.03 14.89 -22.47
CA ALA A 98 26.11 15.31 -21.60
C ALA A 98 27.49 14.82 -22.07
N LEU A 99 27.60 13.61 -22.63
CA LEU A 99 28.85 13.14 -23.23
C LEU A 99 29.13 13.81 -24.58
N ALA A 100 28.10 14.20 -25.34
CA ALA A 100 28.27 15.05 -26.51
C ALA A 100 28.84 16.44 -26.14
N ASP A 101 28.36 17.04 -25.04
CA ASP A 101 28.91 18.29 -24.50
C ASP A 101 30.37 18.16 -24.07
N HIS A 102 30.73 17.02 -23.44
CA HIS A 102 32.11 16.72 -23.08
C HIS A 102 33.00 16.60 -24.32
N LEU A 103 32.58 15.85 -25.33
CA LEU A 103 33.31 15.70 -26.60
C LEU A 103 33.44 17.02 -27.37
N ALA A 104 32.44 17.90 -27.33
CA ALA A 104 32.55 19.24 -27.93
C ALA A 104 33.55 20.14 -27.20
N ARG A 105 33.78 19.94 -25.89
CA ARG A 105 34.76 20.70 -25.10
C ARG A 105 36.17 20.10 -25.17
N HIS A 106 36.24 18.77 -25.23
CA HIS A 106 37.47 17.97 -25.29
C HIS A 106 37.47 17.13 -26.58
N PRO A 107 37.64 17.78 -27.76
CA PRO A 107 37.42 17.19 -29.07
C PRO A 107 38.41 16.10 -29.48
N THR A 108 39.44 15.82 -28.69
CA THR A 108 40.35 14.69 -28.92
C THR A 108 39.92 13.42 -28.17
N ASP A 109 39.02 13.52 -27.19
CA ASP A 109 38.65 12.39 -26.33
C ASP A 109 37.86 11.29 -27.09
N TRP A 110 37.36 11.55 -28.30
CA TRP A 110 36.80 10.49 -29.15
C TRP A 110 37.81 9.40 -29.50
N GLN A 111 39.12 9.72 -29.44
CA GLN A 111 40.19 8.76 -29.67
C GLN A 111 40.17 7.62 -28.64
N ALA A 112 39.62 7.85 -27.44
CA ALA A 112 39.43 6.79 -26.44
C ALA A 112 38.48 5.68 -26.92
N LEU A 113 37.66 5.94 -27.96
CA LEU A 113 36.74 4.97 -28.55
C LEU A 113 37.37 4.16 -29.71
N VAL A 114 38.59 4.50 -30.13
CA VAL A 114 39.29 3.91 -31.28
C VAL A 114 39.90 2.54 -30.95
N THR A 115 40.51 2.41 -29.77
CA THR A 115 41.33 1.23 -29.44
C THR A 115 40.48 0.01 -29.10
N TYR A 116 40.95 -1.17 -29.51
CA TYR A 116 40.26 -2.45 -29.30
C TYR A 116 41.25 -3.62 -29.22
N GLU A 117 41.99 -3.73 -28.12
CA GLU A 117 42.58 -5.02 -27.74
C GLU A 117 41.57 -5.83 -26.91
N PRO A 118 41.57 -7.17 -26.96
CA PRO A 118 40.64 -8.01 -26.17
C PRO A 118 40.70 -7.76 -24.66
N GLN A 119 41.83 -7.28 -24.15
CA GLN A 119 42.04 -6.86 -22.76
C GLN A 119 41.35 -5.53 -22.42
N ASP A 120 40.97 -4.72 -23.41
CA ASP A 120 40.26 -3.45 -23.25
C ASP A 120 38.72 -3.61 -23.21
N LEU A 121 38.22 -4.84 -23.38
CA LEU A 121 36.78 -5.12 -23.37
C LEU A 121 36.14 -4.95 -21.98
N HIS A 122 36.89 -5.22 -20.92
CA HIS A 122 36.44 -5.13 -19.52
C HIS A 122 37.55 -4.55 -18.63
N PRO A 123 37.78 -3.22 -18.66
CA PRO A 123 38.79 -2.58 -17.83
C PRO A 123 38.49 -2.74 -16.34
N GLY A 124 39.51 -3.08 -15.55
CA GLY A 124 39.44 -3.08 -14.10
C GLY A 124 40.01 -1.80 -13.50
N VAL A 125 40.21 -1.81 -12.18
CA VAL A 125 40.75 -0.65 -11.44
C VAL A 125 42.10 -0.19 -12.00
N THR A 126 43.00 -1.11 -12.36
CA THR A 126 44.35 -0.77 -12.86
C THR A 126 44.34 -0.09 -14.23
N GLU A 127 43.44 -0.48 -15.13
CA GLU A 127 43.23 0.18 -16.43
C GLU A 127 42.71 1.60 -16.22
N PHE A 128 41.75 1.78 -15.31
CA PHE A 128 41.23 3.11 -14.99
C PHE A 128 42.27 3.98 -14.29
N GLU A 129 43.09 3.44 -13.38
CA GLU A 129 44.20 4.17 -12.77
C GLU A 129 45.18 4.70 -13.82
N ARG A 130 45.55 3.89 -14.82
CA ARG A 130 46.36 4.33 -15.97
C ARG A 130 45.67 5.44 -16.76
N GLY A 131 44.35 5.34 -16.97
CA GLY A 131 43.57 6.39 -17.63
C GLY A 131 43.49 7.71 -16.86
N LEU A 132 43.76 7.69 -15.55
CA LEU A 132 43.74 8.85 -14.66
C LEU A 132 45.16 9.34 -14.27
N GLU A 133 46.23 8.65 -14.67
CA GLU A 133 47.60 8.88 -14.19
C GLU A 133 48.10 10.32 -14.44
N ASP A 134 47.77 10.89 -15.59
CA ASP A 134 48.17 12.25 -15.98
C ASP A 134 47.38 13.36 -15.26
N ALA A 135 46.39 13.01 -14.43
CA ALA A 135 45.55 13.98 -13.73
C ALA A 135 46.23 14.51 -12.45
N THR A 136 47.03 15.57 -12.60
CA THR A 136 47.77 16.18 -11.48
C THR A 136 46.98 17.18 -10.64
N ASP A 137 45.73 17.47 -11.00
CA ASP A 137 44.86 18.40 -10.28
C ASP A 137 43.36 18.00 -10.39
N PRO A 138 42.46 18.58 -9.57
CA PRO A 138 41.04 18.22 -9.56
C PRO A 138 40.29 18.45 -10.88
N VAL A 139 40.72 19.39 -11.72
CA VAL A 139 40.12 19.67 -13.04
C VAL A 139 40.57 18.60 -14.02
N ALA A 140 41.88 18.32 -14.09
CA ALA A 140 42.41 17.26 -14.94
C ALA A 140 41.79 15.89 -14.60
N LEU A 141 41.55 15.62 -13.32
CA LEU A 141 40.90 14.38 -12.85
C LEU A 141 39.45 14.26 -13.36
N ARG A 142 38.72 15.37 -13.48
CA ARG A 142 37.35 15.37 -14.04
C ARG A 142 37.34 15.03 -15.52
N VAL A 143 38.26 15.63 -16.27
CA VAL A 143 38.37 15.37 -17.71
C VAL A 143 38.72 13.90 -17.95
N ALA A 144 39.73 13.38 -17.25
CA ALA A 144 40.14 11.99 -17.35
C ALA A 144 39.02 11.01 -16.91
N TYR A 145 38.29 11.32 -15.84
CA TYR A 145 37.11 10.56 -15.42
C TYR A 145 36.03 10.52 -16.52
N ARG A 146 35.70 11.67 -17.13
CA ARG A 146 34.69 11.75 -18.19
C ARG A 146 35.11 10.98 -19.45
N ARG A 147 36.39 10.97 -19.79
CA ARG A 147 36.95 10.15 -20.87
C ARG A 147 36.84 8.65 -20.59
N CYS A 148 37.10 8.22 -19.36
CA CYS A 148 36.87 6.83 -18.97
C CYS A 148 35.38 6.46 -19.00
N LEU A 149 34.52 7.35 -18.48
CA LEU A 149 33.07 7.19 -18.49
C LEU A 149 32.51 7.10 -19.91
N LEU A 150 33.07 7.86 -20.85
CA LEU A 150 32.75 7.81 -22.28
C LEU A 150 32.96 6.40 -22.86
N SER A 151 34.06 5.75 -22.48
CA SER A 151 34.39 4.39 -22.93
C SER A 151 33.43 3.35 -22.35
N ILE A 152 33.07 3.47 -21.07
CA ILE A 152 32.04 2.63 -20.43
C ILE A 152 30.69 2.82 -21.12
N ALA A 153 30.27 4.07 -21.34
CA ALA A 153 29.02 4.39 -22.02
C ALA A 153 28.95 3.82 -23.44
N ALA A 154 30.06 3.88 -24.19
CA ALA A 154 30.14 3.30 -25.52
C ALA A 154 29.91 1.78 -25.51
N ARG A 155 30.49 1.06 -24.55
CA ARG A 155 30.28 -0.40 -24.41
C ARG A 155 28.86 -0.75 -24.02
N ASP A 156 28.29 -0.04 -23.03
CA ASP A 156 26.91 -0.25 -22.58
C ASP A 156 25.91 -0.01 -23.73
N VAL A 157 25.97 1.13 -24.40
CA VAL A 157 25.00 1.48 -25.46
C VAL A 157 25.12 0.61 -26.71
N CYS A 158 26.29 0.02 -26.97
CA CYS A 158 26.51 -0.93 -28.07
C CYS A 158 26.21 -2.38 -27.68
N GLY A 159 25.93 -2.67 -26.41
CA GLY A 159 25.65 -4.02 -25.92
C GLY A 159 26.88 -4.94 -25.92
N THR A 160 28.09 -4.38 -25.81
CA THR A 160 29.32 -5.19 -25.66
C THR A 160 29.59 -5.59 -24.21
N THR A 161 28.95 -4.91 -23.26
CA THR A 161 28.89 -5.27 -21.84
C THR A 161 27.43 -5.46 -21.44
N ASP A 162 27.18 -6.33 -20.47
CA ASP A 162 25.90 -6.38 -19.79
C ASP A 162 25.80 -5.30 -18.69
N VAL A 163 24.63 -5.17 -18.08
CA VAL A 163 24.38 -4.14 -17.05
C VAL A 163 25.16 -4.38 -15.76
N ALA A 164 25.45 -5.63 -15.40
CA ALA A 164 26.22 -5.97 -14.21
C ALA A 164 27.70 -5.66 -14.42
N GLU A 165 28.25 -6.01 -15.59
CA GLU A 165 29.60 -5.64 -16.01
C GLU A 165 29.77 -4.11 -16.05
N THR A 166 28.82 -3.41 -16.65
CA THR A 166 28.81 -1.94 -16.70
C THR A 166 28.80 -1.33 -15.29
N ALA A 167 28.00 -1.89 -14.38
CA ALA A 167 27.92 -1.42 -13.00
C ALA A 167 29.21 -1.67 -12.19
N ALA A 168 29.89 -2.80 -12.46
CA ALA A 168 31.19 -3.12 -11.89
C ALA A 168 32.28 -2.18 -12.43
N GLU A 169 32.33 -1.93 -13.73
CA GLU A 169 33.27 -0.99 -14.35
C GLU A 169 33.09 0.43 -13.80
N LEU A 170 31.85 0.89 -13.59
CA LEU A 170 31.57 2.18 -12.95
C LEU A 170 32.10 2.24 -11.51
N ALA A 171 31.96 1.15 -10.76
CA ALA A 171 32.47 1.03 -9.38
C ALA A 171 34.00 0.97 -9.33
N ASP A 172 34.64 0.33 -10.31
CA ASP A 172 36.09 0.28 -10.42
C ASP A 172 36.67 1.64 -10.88
N LEU A 173 35.99 2.35 -11.79
CA LEU A 173 36.33 3.74 -12.13
C LEU A 173 36.17 4.66 -10.91
N ALA A 174 35.13 4.49 -10.10
CA ALA A 174 34.96 5.25 -8.86
C ALA A 174 36.10 4.92 -7.86
N THR A 175 36.51 3.66 -7.77
CA THR A 175 37.64 3.21 -6.94
C THR A 175 38.95 3.88 -7.38
N ALA A 176 39.28 3.84 -8.67
CA ALA A 176 40.45 4.52 -9.24
C ALA A 176 40.41 6.04 -8.99
N THR A 177 39.23 6.65 -9.14
CA THR A 177 39.02 8.08 -8.90
C THR A 177 39.22 8.45 -7.41
N LEU A 178 38.71 7.64 -6.48
CA LEU A 178 38.94 7.83 -5.04
C LEU A 178 40.43 7.73 -4.68
N ARG A 179 41.15 6.79 -5.29
CA ARG A 179 42.61 6.63 -5.09
C ARG A 179 43.38 7.83 -5.62
N ALA A 180 43.07 8.30 -6.83
CA ALA A 180 43.67 9.50 -7.40
C ALA A 180 43.37 10.75 -6.55
N ALA A 181 42.12 10.92 -6.10
CA ALA A 181 41.73 12.02 -5.23
C ALA A 181 42.44 11.96 -3.86
N LEU A 182 42.62 10.76 -3.29
CA LEU A 182 43.39 10.58 -2.06
C LEU A 182 44.86 10.94 -2.26
N ALA A 183 45.48 10.51 -3.37
CA ALA A 183 46.86 10.82 -3.69
C ALA A 183 47.09 12.34 -3.82
N LEU A 184 46.16 13.05 -4.49
CA LEU A 184 46.17 14.52 -4.56
C LEU A 184 46.05 15.17 -3.17
N ALA A 185 45.15 14.65 -2.32
CA ALA A 185 44.98 15.14 -0.96
C ALA A 185 46.24 14.92 -0.10
N GLN A 186 46.89 13.76 -0.24
CA GLN A 186 48.12 13.40 0.47
C GLN A 186 49.31 14.25 0.00
N ALA A 187 49.46 14.45 -1.31
CA ALA A 187 50.50 15.30 -1.87
C ALA A 187 50.39 16.76 -1.40
N ALA A 188 49.17 17.25 -1.20
CA ALA A 188 48.92 18.59 -0.65
C ALA A 188 49.15 18.71 0.87
N ALA A 189 49.17 17.59 1.60
CA ALA A 189 49.33 17.54 3.06
C ALA A 189 50.26 16.39 3.50
N PRO A 190 51.57 16.47 3.22
CA PRO A 190 52.52 15.40 3.51
C PRO A 190 52.68 15.14 5.02
N GLU A 191 52.55 16.17 5.87
CA GLU A 191 52.60 16.01 7.33
C GLU A 191 51.41 15.21 7.86
N ASP A 192 50.19 15.47 7.35
CA ASP A 192 48.99 14.72 7.71
C ASP A 192 49.11 13.26 7.24
N THR A 193 49.69 13.04 6.06
CA THR A 193 49.93 11.71 5.50
C THR A 193 50.90 10.90 6.35
N ALA A 194 51.96 11.52 6.89
CA ALA A 194 52.91 10.83 7.77
C ALA A 194 52.34 10.49 9.15
N ALA A 195 51.28 11.20 9.58
CA ALA A 195 50.71 11.10 10.93
C ALA A 195 49.68 9.97 11.09
N CYS A 196 49.13 9.41 10.01
CA CYS A 196 48.04 8.42 10.09
C CYS A 196 48.04 7.40 8.95
N ARG A 197 47.49 6.22 9.23
CA ARG A 197 47.04 5.26 8.22
C ARG A 197 45.54 5.48 8.03
N LEU A 198 45.11 5.90 6.84
CA LEU A 198 43.71 6.13 6.51
C LEU A 198 43.24 5.09 5.48
N SER A 199 42.12 4.43 5.71
CA SER A 199 41.45 3.54 4.76
C SER A 199 40.03 4.03 4.47
N VAL A 200 39.63 3.89 3.20
CA VAL A 200 38.30 4.25 2.69
C VAL A 200 37.56 2.96 2.36
N ILE A 201 36.45 2.73 3.05
CA ILE A 201 35.58 1.57 2.84
C ILE A 201 34.43 1.99 1.95
N GLY A 202 34.37 1.47 0.74
CA GLY A 202 33.23 1.62 -0.17
C GLY A 202 32.03 0.86 0.38
N MET A 203 30.88 1.51 0.33
CA MET A 203 29.61 1.02 0.86
C MET A 203 28.55 1.00 -0.25
N GLY A 204 27.37 0.48 0.06
CA GLY A 204 26.21 0.57 -0.82
C GLY A 204 26.49 0.01 -2.22
N LYS A 205 26.12 0.77 -3.26
CA LYS A 205 26.33 0.35 -4.65
C LYS A 205 27.80 0.30 -5.05
N CYS A 206 28.64 1.19 -4.50
CA CYS A 206 30.08 1.21 -4.80
C CYS A 206 30.76 -0.06 -4.27
N GLY A 207 30.52 -0.39 -3.01
CA GLY A 207 31.13 -1.56 -2.39
C GLY A 207 30.60 -2.90 -2.91
N GLY A 208 29.36 -2.94 -3.41
CA GLY A 208 28.76 -4.13 -4.04
C GLY A 208 28.96 -4.25 -5.55
N HIS A 209 29.78 -3.40 -6.18
CA HIS A 209 29.99 -3.40 -7.64
C HIS A 209 28.69 -3.21 -8.47
N GLU A 210 27.81 -2.35 -7.98
CA GLU A 210 26.47 -2.09 -8.53
C GLU A 210 26.22 -0.59 -8.83
N LEU A 211 27.28 0.17 -9.16
CA LEU A 211 27.11 1.61 -9.46
C LEU A 211 26.27 1.84 -10.73
N ASN A 212 25.52 2.94 -10.72
CA ASN A 212 24.91 3.50 -11.92
C ASN A 212 25.58 4.84 -12.28
N TYR A 213 25.37 5.32 -13.51
CA TYR A 213 26.07 6.49 -14.09
C TYR A 213 26.08 7.74 -13.20
N VAL A 214 25.03 7.95 -12.40
CA VAL A 214 24.89 9.12 -11.52
C VAL A 214 24.53 8.65 -10.12
N SER A 215 25.51 8.01 -9.48
CA SER A 215 25.46 7.58 -8.08
C SER A 215 26.25 8.51 -7.18
N ASP A 216 25.72 8.76 -5.98
CA ASP A 216 26.60 9.14 -4.87
C ASP A 216 27.50 7.94 -4.54
N VAL A 217 28.74 8.19 -4.16
CA VAL A 217 29.68 7.14 -3.75
C VAL A 217 29.68 7.06 -2.23
N ASP A 218 28.95 6.08 -1.70
CA ASP A 218 28.85 5.84 -0.27
C ASP A 218 30.16 5.29 0.31
N VAL A 219 30.71 5.90 1.36
CA VAL A 219 31.96 5.48 2.00
C VAL A 219 31.91 5.56 3.53
N ILE A 220 32.82 4.83 4.19
CA ILE A 220 33.19 5.00 5.61
C ILE A 220 34.71 5.17 5.70
N PHE A 221 35.16 6.09 6.55
CA PHE A 221 36.58 6.33 6.79
C PHE A 221 37.02 5.72 8.11
N VAL A 222 38.05 4.88 8.07
CA VAL A 222 38.72 4.32 9.25
C VAL A 222 40.19 4.75 9.25
N ALA A 223 40.71 5.16 10.41
CA ALA A 223 42.10 5.56 10.51
C ALA A 223 42.75 5.08 11.81
N GLU A 224 44.05 4.81 11.75
CA GLU A 224 44.89 4.48 12.89
C GLU A 224 46.14 5.38 12.91
N ALA A 225 46.73 5.57 14.08
CA ALA A 225 47.98 6.33 14.19
C ALA A 225 49.17 5.57 13.59
N THR A 226 50.10 6.30 12.97
CA THR A 226 51.43 5.76 12.63
C THR A 226 52.29 5.67 13.89
N ASP A 227 53.31 4.79 13.88
CA ASP A 227 54.19 4.57 15.03
C ASP A 227 54.80 5.89 15.53
N GLY A 228 54.57 6.20 16.81
CA GLY A 228 55.07 7.43 17.45
C GLY A 228 54.16 8.66 17.31
N THR A 229 53.00 8.55 16.65
CA THR A 229 51.99 9.61 16.57
C THR A 229 50.86 9.40 17.59
N ASP A 230 50.40 10.48 18.22
CA ASP A 230 49.22 10.47 19.10
C ASP A 230 47.92 10.25 18.30
N GLU A 231 46.99 9.44 18.84
CA GLU A 231 45.72 9.10 18.20
C GLU A 231 44.87 10.33 17.84
N THR A 232 44.84 11.35 18.70
CA THR A 232 44.07 12.57 18.43
C THR A 232 44.67 13.34 17.26
N LYS A 233 46.01 13.39 17.18
CA LYS A 233 46.70 14.01 16.04
C LYS A 233 46.47 13.22 14.76
N ALA A 234 46.54 11.89 14.81
CA ALA A 234 46.28 11.02 13.68
C ALA A 234 44.85 11.16 13.14
N LEU A 235 43.83 11.19 14.02
CA LEU A 235 42.43 11.36 13.62
C LEU A 235 42.15 12.75 13.01
N ARG A 236 42.83 13.80 13.49
CA ARG A 236 42.73 15.14 12.88
C ARG A 236 43.33 15.15 11.47
N ALA A 237 44.53 14.57 11.31
CA ALA A 237 45.18 14.41 10.02
C ALA A 237 44.31 13.59 9.04
N ALA A 238 43.79 12.44 9.50
CA ALA A 238 42.91 11.60 8.70
C ALA A 238 41.60 12.31 8.31
N THR A 239 41.01 13.10 9.21
CA THR A 239 39.81 13.91 8.93
C THR A 239 40.09 15.00 7.89
N SER A 240 41.27 15.63 7.95
CA SER A 240 41.75 16.61 6.96
C SER A 240 41.86 15.96 5.58
N LEU A 241 42.57 14.82 5.47
CA LEU A 241 42.73 14.06 4.23
C LEU A 241 41.38 13.58 3.65
N ALA A 242 40.52 12.99 4.49
CA ALA A 242 39.20 12.53 4.07
C ALA A 242 38.33 13.68 3.56
N SER A 243 38.30 14.82 4.26
CA SER A 243 37.55 16.00 3.84
C SER A 243 38.08 16.57 2.52
N HIS A 244 39.40 16.57 2.33
CA HIS A 244 40.03 17.04 1.09
C HIS A 244 39.68 16.12 -0.09
N LEU A 245 39.79 14.79 0.07
CA LEU A 245 39.36 13.81 -0.92
C LEU A 245 37.89 14.02 -1.32
N MET A 246 37.00 14.16 -0.33
CA MET A 246 35.57 14.37 -0.58
C MET A 246 35.33 15.65 -1.39
N ARG A 247 36.05 16.73 -1.06
CA ARG A 247 36.01 18.00 -1.79
C ARG A 247 36.51 17.85 -3.23
N ILE A 248 37.64 17.16 -3.45
CA ILE A 248 38.18 16.91 -4.79
C ILE A 248 37.15 16.22 -5.68
N CYS A 249 36.34 15.30 -5.17
CA CYS A 249 35.32 14.62 -6.00
C CYS A 249 34.04 15.47 -6.19
N SER A 250 33.62 16.20 -5.14
CA SER A 250 32.30 16.83 -5.06
C SER A 250 32.25 18.30 -5.53
N GLU A 251 33.39 19.01 -5.51
CA GLU A 251 33.46 20.44 -5.85
C GLU A 251 33.08 20.67 -7.33
N THR A 252 32.34 21.75 -7.60
CA THR A 252 31.97 22.11 -8.98
C THR A 252 33.05 23.02 -9.57
N THR A 253 33.72 22.55 -10.62
CA THR A 253 34.71 23.34 -11.37
C THR A 253 34.14 23.76 -12.73
N VAL A 254 34.97 24.34 -13.59
CA VAL A 254 34.62 24.61 -15.00
C VAL A 254 34.24 23.34 -15.78
N GLU A 255 34.67 22.17 -15.32
CA GLU A 255 34.32 20.85 -15.88
C GLU A 255 33.17 20.16 -15.13
N GLY A 256 32.48 20.88 -14.25
CA GLY A 256 31.42 20.35 -13.38
C GLY A 256 31.98 19.58 -12.17
N SER A 257 31.20 18.63 -11.67
CA SER A 257 31.60 17.71 -10.60
C SER A 257 31.71 16.27 -11.13
N ILE A 258 32.44 15.42 -10.40
CA ILE A 258 32.51 13.98 -10.67
C ILE A 258 31.23 13.34 -10.12
N TRP A 259 31.13 13.26 -8.80
CA TRP A 259 29.95 12.87 -8.01
C TRP A 259 30.16 13.26 -6.54
N PRO A 260 29.09 13.37 -5.74
CA PRO A 260 29.19 13.52 -4.30
C PRO A 260 29.75 12.26 -3.64
N VAL A 261 30.63 12.44 -2.66
CA VAL A 261 31.07 11.36 -1.75
C VAL A 261 30.17 11.40 -0.52
N ASP A 262 29.44 10.32 -0.25
CA ASP A 262 28.51 10.27 0.89
C ASP A 262 29.07 9.42 2.04
N ALA A 263 29.35 10.06 3.18
CA ALA A 263 29.81 9.40 4.39
C ALA A 263 28.69 9.16 5.43
N ASN A 264 27.41 9.23 5.05
CA ASN A 264 26.26 9.20 5.98
C ASN A 264 25.93 7.80 6.51
N LEU A 265 26.53 6.74 5.96
CA LEU A 265 26.43 5.37 6.48
C LEU A 265 27.38 5.10 7.66
N ARG A 266 28.22 6.07 8.04
CA ARG A 266 29.09 5.98 9.22
C ARG A 266 28.28 5.98 10.53
N PRO A 267 28.85 5.48 11.65
CA PRO A 267 28.22 5.57 12.97
C PRO A 267 27.66 6.96 13.30
N GLU A 268 26.39 7.01 13.76
CA GLU A 268 25.62 8.24 14.04
C GLU A 268 25.32 9.14 12.81
N GLY A 269 25.64 8.66 11.61
CA GLY A 269 25.42 9.37 10.35
C GLY A 269 26.03 10.77 10.34
N ARG A 270 25.27 11.77 9.87
CA ARG A 270 25.72 13.18 9.80
C ARG A 270 26.16 13.77 11.14
N ASN A 271 25.63 13.25 12.24
CA ASN A 271 25.92 13.75 13.58
C ASN A 271 27.19 13.13 14.19
N GLY A 272 27.72 12.06 13.59
CA GLY A 272 28.95 11.41 14.03
C GLY A 272 30.22 12.03 13.41
N PRO A 273 31.39 11.77 14.03
CA PRO A 273 32.68 12.16 13.48
C PRO A 273 32.89 11.51 12.10
N LEU A 274 33.55 12.24 11.19
CA LEU A 274 33.80 11.79 9.81
C LEU A 274 34.69 10.54 9.75
N VAL A 275 35.73 10.53 10.60
CA VAL A 275 36.72 9.46 10.70
C VAL A 275 36.77 8.94 12.13
N ARG A 276 36.87 7.63 12.30
CA ARG A 276 37.05 6.97 13.61
C ARG A 276 38.13 5.89 13.51
N THR A 277 38.69 5.52 14.66
CA THR A 277 39.54 4.32 14.79
C THR A 277 38.75 3.04 14.54
N LEU A 278 39.44 1.94 14.26
CA LEU A 278 38.82 0.64 14.11
C LEU A 278 38.14 0.21 15.42
N SER A 279 38.83 0.40 16.55
CA SER A 279 38.30 0.08 17.88
C SER A 279 37.01 0.85 18.19
N SER A 280 36.92 2.13 17.80
CA SER A 280 35.72 2.96 17.96
C SER A 280 34.55 2.47 17.09
N HIS A 281 34.80 2.04 15.85
CA HIS A 281 33.77 1.42 15.01
C HIS A 281 33.26 0.11 15.63
N VAL A 282 34.15 -0.78 16.05
CA VAL A 282 33.78 -2.07 16.67
C VAL A 282 32.92 -1.85 17.91
N ALA A 283 33.32 -0.93 18.79
CA ALA A 283 32.55 -0.59 19.98
C ALA A 283 31.15 -0.05 19.63
N TYR A 284 31.03 0.72 18.54
CA TYR A 284 29.75 1.23 18.10
C TYR A 284 28.80 0.14 17.63
N TYR A 285 29.28 -0.70 16.69
CA TYR A 285 28.46 -1.74 16.08
C TYR A 285 28.03 -2.82 17.09
N GLN A 286 28.83 -3.08 18.13
CA GLN A 286 28.45 -4.01 19.19
C GLN A 286 27.33 -3.50 20.11
N ARG A 287 27.19 -2.19 20.30
CA ARG A 287 26.33 -1.62 21.35
C ARG A 287 25.11 -0.86 20.84
N TRP A 288 25.28 -0.05 19.79
CA TRP A 288 24.28 0.95 19.40
C TRP A 288 23.76 0.80 17.98
N ALA A 289 24.42 0.01 17.12
CA ALA A 289 23.99 -0.12 15.73
C ALA A 289 22.59 -0.70 15.60
N LYS A 290 21.86 -0.20 14.61
CA LYS A 290 20.54 -0.65 14.19
C LYS A 290 20.66 -1.71 13.09
N THR A 291 19.60 -2.50 12.93
CA THR A 291 19.53 -3.59 11.95
C THR A 291 19.92 -3.18 10.51
N TRP A 292 19.44 -2.03 10.05
CA TRP A 292 19.71 -1.55 8.69
C TRP A 292 21.19 -1.23 8.44
N GLU A 293 21.96 -0.92 9.49
CA GLU A 293 23.40 -0.62 9.36
C GLU A 293 24.19 -1.89 9.00
N PHE A 294 23.78 -3.05 9.52
CA PHE A 294 24.37 -4.34 9.13
C PHE A 294 23.99 -4.74 7.71
N GLN A 295 22.78 -4.40 7.27
CA GLN A 295 22.37 -4.59 5.89
C GLN A 295 23.22 -3.75 4.93
N ALA A 296 23.60 -2.52 5.31
CA ALA A 296 24.53 -1.71 4.54
C ALA A 296 25.96 -2.28 4.52
N LEU A 297 26.43 -2.86 5.63
CA LEU A 297 27.74 -3.49 5.75
C LEU A 297 27.92 -4.77 4.94
N LEU A 298 26.84 -5.39 4.43
CA LEU A 298 26.92 -6.53 3.49
C LEU A 298 27.77 -6.22 2.26
N LYS A 299 27.80 -4.94 1.86
CA LYS A 299 28.50 -4.46 0.67
C LYS A 299 29.82 -3.76 0.99
N ALA A 300 30.32 -3.83 2.23
CA ALA A 300 31.53 -3.13 2.62
C ALA A 300 32.77 -3.71 1.92
N ARG A 301 33.59 -2.85 1.29
CA ARG A 301 34.85 -3.24 0.63
C ARG A 301 35.88 -2.11 0.70
N PRO A 302 37.17 -2.37 1.03
CA PRO A 302 38.23 -1.37 0.89
C PRO A 302 38.37 -0.89 -0.55
N VAL A 303 38.36 0.43 -0.78
CA VAL A 303 38.45 1.03 -2.11
C VAL A 303 39.66 1.97 -2.27
N ALA A 304 40.08 2.65 -1.22
CA ALA A 304 41.26 3.53 -1.26
C ALA A 304 41.98 3.60 0.09
N GLY A 305 43.23 4.08 0.10
CA GLY A 305 44.03 4.24 1.30
C GLY A 305 44.80 2.98 1.72
N ASP A 306 45.03 2.83 3.03
CA ASP A 306 45.74 1.70 3.62
C ASP A 306 44.92 0.42 3.50
N GLU A 307 45.38 -0.50 2.64
CA GLU A 307 44.68 -1.75 2.34
C GLU A 307 44.64 -2.69 3.55
N ASN A 308 45.74 -2.78 4.31
CA ASN A 308 45.83 -3.63 5.49
C ASN A 308 44.79 -3.22 6.55
N LEU A 309 44.68 -1.92 6.84
CA LEU A 309 43.67 -1.39 7.76
C LEU A 309 42.25 -1.63 7.26
N GLY A 310 42.03 -1.55 5.94
CA GLY A 310 40.75 -1.88 5.34
C GLY A 310 40.37 -3.36 5.54
N GLN A 311 41.33 -4.27 5.40
CA GLN A 311 41.12 -5.70 5.66
C GLN A 311 40.90 -5.99 7.15
N GLU A 312 41.63 -5.31 8.04
CA GLU A 312 41.40 -5.38 9.49
C GLU A 312 39.97 -4.92 9.85
N TYR A 313 39.48 -3.85 9.22
CA TYR A 313 38.10 -3.37 9.39
C TYR A 313 37.06 -4.41 8.99
N LEU A 314 37.21 -5.02 7.81
CA LEU A 314 36.32 -6.08 7.37
C LEU A 314 36.38 -7.29 8.31
N ALA A 315 37.58 -7.75 8.68
CA ALA A 315 37.76 -8.91 9.56
C ALA A 315 37.08 -8.69 10.93
N ALA A 316 37.12 -7.48 11.46
CA ALA A 316 36.51 -7.15 12.75
C ALA A 316 34.97 -7.04 12.70
N LEU A 317 34.41 -6.43 11.64
CA LEU A 317 32.96 -6.18 11.55
C LEU A 317 32.18 -7.29 10.86
N HIS A 318 32.79 -8.05 9.97
CA HIS A 318 32.12 -9.10 9.20
C HIS A 318 31.40 -10.13 10.09
N PRO A 319 31.96 -10.62 11.23
CA PRO A 319 31.22 -11.49 12.14
C PRO A 319 29.93 -10.88 12.70
N LEU A 320 29.91 -9.57 12.95
CA LEU A 320 28.75 -8.86 13.51
C LEU A 320 27.60 -8.76 12.49
N VAL A 321 27.92 -8.62 11.20
CA VAL A 321 26.92 -8.59 10.11
C VAL A 321 26.08 -9.86 10.10
N TRP A 322 26.72 -11.01 10.21
CA TRP A 322 26.05 -12.32 10.14
C TRP A 322 25.39 -12.75 11.45
N GLN A 323 25.66 -12.06 12.55
CA GLN A 323 24.96 -12.23 13.84
C GLN A 323 23.78 -11.26 13.99
N ALA A 324 23.65 -10.26 13.11
CA ALA A 324 22.60 -9.24 13.21
C ALA A 324 21.17 -9.81 13.17
N ALA A 325 20.98 -10.96 12.50
CA ALA A 325 19.69 -11.65 12.41
C ALA A 325 19.22 -12.25 13.75
N ASP A 326 20.10 -12.43 14.74
CA ASP A 326 19.75 -12.96 16.06
C ASP A 326 19.11 -11.89 16.98
N ARG A 327 18.98 -10.64 16.51
CA ARG A 327 18.39 -9.54 17.30
C ARG A 327 16.87 -9.59 17.28
N ASP A 328 16.26 -9.30 18.42
CA ASP A 328 14.80 -9.19 18.55
C ASP A 328 14.23 -8.23 17.50
N ASN A 329 13.11 -8.60 16.88
CA ASN A 329 12.40 -7.82 15.85
C ASN A 329 13.19 -7.51 14.56
N PHE A 330 14.33 -8.16 14.29
CA PHE A 330 15.16 -7.93 13.10
C PHE A 330 14.34 -7.84 11.80
N VAL A 331 13.51 -8.85 11.51
CA VAL A 331 12.72 -8.87 10.27
C VAL A 331 11.60 -7.81 10.27
N ALA A 332 10.93 -7.63 11.40
CA ALA A 332 9.87 -6.62 11.53
C ALA A 332 10.41 -5.20 11.33
N ASP A 333 11.61 -4.91 11.84
CA ASP A 333 12.29 -3.62 11.65
C ASP A 333 12.69 -3.41 10.19
N VAL A 334 13.18 -4.45 9.53
CA VAL A 334 13.54 -4.46 8.11
C VAL A 334 12.30 -4.20 7.25
N GLN A 335 11.17 -4.87 7.51
CA GLN A 335 9.90 -4.64 6.83
C GLN A 335 9.29 -3.26 7.09
N LYS A 336 9.32 -2.78 8.34
CA LYS A 336 8.86 -1.42 8.70
C LYS A 336 9.65 -0.35 7.96
N MET A 337 10.96 -0.54 7.85
CA MET A 337 11.82 0.35 7.07
C MET A 337 11.41 0.35 5.60
N ARG A 338 11.12 -0.82 5.00
CA ARG A 338 10.66 -0.88 3.60
C ARG A 338 9.33 -0.15 3.40
N ARG A 339 8.34 -0.41 4.26
CA ARG A 339 7.03 0.27 4.22
C ARG A 339 7.19 1.79 4.31
N ARG A 340 7.96 2.26 5.31
CA ARG A 340 8.26 3.68 5.47
C ARG A 340 8.92 4.29 4.23
N VAL A 341 9.78 3.55 3.51
CA VAL A 341 10.38 4.06 2.27
C VAL A 341 9.33 4.26 1.18
N VAL A 342 8.36 3.35 1.04
CA VAL A 342 7.25 3.49 0.07
C VAL A 342 6.32 4.62 0.47
N ASP A 343 5.94 4.70 1.76
CA ASP A 343 4.99 5.69 2.28
C ASP A 343 5.48 7.15 2.13
N ASN A 344 6.80 7.34 1.98
CA ASN A 344 7.41 8.65 1.75
C ASN A 344 7.46 9.06 0.26
N ILE A 345 7.04 8.19 -0.66
CA ILE A 345 6.95 8.53 -2.09
C ILE A 345 5.64 9.29 -2.32
N PRO A 346 5.66 10.47 -2.98
CA PRO A 346 4.44 11.17 -3.33
C PRO A 346 3.48 10.28 -4.15
N ALA A 347 2.19 10.28 -3.81
CA ALA A 347 1.21 9.36 -4.42
C ALA A 347 1.17 9.41 -5.96
N ALA A 348 1.38 10.60 -6.56
CA ALA A 348 1.42 10.78 -8.02
C ALA A 348 2.67 10.22 -8.70
N GLU A 349 3.70 9.86 -7.93
CA GLU A 349 5.00 9.40 -8.41
C GLU A 349 5.24 7.90 -8.17
N VAL A 350 4.45 7.26 -7.29
CA VAL A 350 4.62 5.86 -6.86
C VAL A 350 4.76 4.90 -8.06
N ASP A 351 3.84 4.99 -9.03
CA ASP A 351 3.84 4.10 -10.21
C ASP A 351 4.97 4.40 -11.20
N ARG A 352 5.65 5.54 -11.04
CA ARG A 352 6.75 5.98 -11.90
C ARG A 352 8.13 5.81 -11.27
N GLU A 353 8.18 5.47 -9.99
CA GLU A 353 9.40 5.41 -9.22
C GLU A 353 10.08 4.04 -9.38
N LEU A 354 11.10 4.00 -10.25
CA LEU A 354 11.76 2.77 -10.70
C LEU A 354 12.56 2.08 -9.57
N LYS A 355 13.08 2.86 -8.63
CA LYS A 355 13.96 2.35 -7.58
C LYS A 355 13.19 2.01 -6.33
N LEU A 356 12.39 2.94 -5.82
CA LEU A 356 11.72 2.82 -4.52
C LEU A 356 10.26 2.36 -4.60
N GLY A 357 9.63 2.45 -5.77
CA GLY A 357 8.24 2.04 -5.98
C GLY A 357 8.04 0.53 -5.80
N PRO A 358 6.79 0.06 -5.66
CA PRO A 358 6.47 -1.36 -5.59
C PRO A 358 6.92 -2.11 -6.85
N GLY A 359 7.63 -3.22 -6.68
CA GLY A 359 8.21 -3.98 -7.79
C GLY A 359 9.49 -3.35 -8.36
N GLY A 360 10.07 -2.35 -7.69
CA GLY A 360 11.27 -1.65 -8.13
C GLY A 360 12.58 -2.35 -7.76
N LEU A 361 13.70 -1.73 -8.15
CA LEU A 361 15.06 -2.25 -7.88
C LEU A 361 15.30 -2.56 -6.40
N ARG A 362 14.79 -1.71 -5.51
CA ARG A 362 14.99 -1.87 -4.06
C ARG A 362 14.31 -3.12 -3.51
N ASP A 363 13.19 -3.56 -4.10
CA ASP A 363 12.52 -4.80 -3.65
C ASP A 363 13.39 -6.03 -3.92
N VAL A 364 14.06 -6.08 -5.08
CA VAL A 364 14.99 -7.17 -5.39
C VAL A 364 16.19 -7.16 -4.44
N GLU A 365 16.86 -6.00 -4.32
CA GLU A 365 18.03 -5.82 -3.42
C GLU A 365 17.68 -6.25 -1.99
N PHE A 366 16.50 -5.85 -1.53
CA PHE A 366 16.04 -6.10 -0.18
C PHE A 366 15.70 -7.58 0.06
N ALA A 367 14.97 -8.23 -0.86
CA ALA A 367 14.67 -9.66 -0.73
C ALA A 367 15.95 -10.50 -0.67
N VAL A 368 16.90 -10.22 -1.55
CA VAL A 368 18.18 -10.93 -1.59
C VAL A 368 18.97 -10.70 -0.31
N GLN A 369 19.17 -9.45 0.11
CA GLN A 369 19.94 -9.10 1.31
C GLN A 369 19.32 -9.70 2.58
N LEU A 370 17.99 -9.72 2.71
CA LEU A 370 17.34 -10.33 3.85
C LEU A 370 17.62 -11.84 3.89
N LEU A 371 17.46 -12.54 2.77
CA LEU A 371 17.74 -13.97 2.68
C LEU A 371 19.22 -14.26 3.00
N GLN A 372 20.14 -13.41 2.54
CA GLN A 372 21.54 -13.49 2.91
C GLN A 372 21.74 -13.34 4.42
N LEU A 373 21.15 -12.32 5.06
CA LEU A 373 21.33 -12.12 6.51
C LEU A 373 20.77 -13.28 7.34
N VAL A 374 19.64 -13.86 6.91
CA VAL A 374 19.00 -15.00 7.60
C VAL A 374 19.78 -16.30 7.43
N HIS A 375 20.32 -16.58 6.24
CA HIS A 375 20.93 -17.88 5.91
C HIS A 375 22.46 -17.86 5.91
N GLY A 376 23.07 -16.70 5.64
CA GLY A 376 24.51 -16.47 5.56
C GLY A 376 25.25 -16.70 6.88
N ARG A 377 24.54 -16.72 8.02
CA ARG A 377 25.11 -17.16 9.31
C ARG A 377 25.63 -18.60 9.27
N THR A 378 24.88 -19.50 8.64
CA THR A 378 25.16 -20.93 8.58
C THR A 378 25.79 -21.35 7.25
N ASP A 379 25.62 -20.53 6.21
CA ASP A 379 26.12 -20.81 4.86
C ASP A 379 26.97 -19.65 4.34
N PRO A 380 28.31 -19.75 4.47
CA PRO A 380 29.22 -18.70 4.00
C PRO A 380 29.18 -18.46 2.48
N SER A 381 28.67 -19.40 1.68
CA SER A 381 28.59 -19.23 0.21
C SER A 381 27.62 -18.11 -0.21
N LEU A 382 26.69 -17.74 0.68
CA LEU A 382 25.71 -16.68 0.45
C LEU A 382 26.26 -15.28 0.71
N ARG A 383 27.51 -15.13 1.18
CA ARG A 383 28.08 -13.87 1.67
C ARG A 383 28.68 -13.00 0.56
N SER A 384 27.95 -12.83 -0.54
CA SER A 384 28.34 -11.93 -1.64
C SER A 384 27.87 -10.49 -1.39
N GLY A 385 28.70 -9.50 -1.78
CA GLY A 385 28.29 -8.09 -1.81
C GLY A 385 27.42 -7.72 -3.02
N SER A 386 27.49 -8.52 -4.09
CA SER A 386 26.72 -8.34 -5.33
C SER A 386 25.37 -9.04 -5.22
N THR A 387 24.31 -8.32 -5.59
CA THR A 387 22.90 -8.76 -5.50
C THR A 387 22.65 -9.93 -6.44
N LEU A 388 23.19 -9.91 -7.66
CA LEU A 388 22.98 -10.98 -8.63
C LEU A 388 23.78 -12.23 -8.28
N ASP A 389 25.01 -12.07 -7.78
CA ASP A 389 25.81 -13.21 -7.31
C ASP A 389 25.20 -13.85 -6.06
N ALA A 390 24.69 -13.02 -5.15
CA ALA A 390 23.95 -13.49 -3.98
C ALA A 390 22.66 -14.24 -4.38
N LEU A 391 21.91 -13.72 -5.37
CA LEU A 391 20.72 -14.40 -5.90
C LEU A 391 21.08 -15.75 -6.54
N ALA A 392 22.17 -15.79 -7.31
CA ALA A 392 22.67 -17.02 -7.90
C ALA A 392 23.11 -18.04 -6.83
N ALA A 393 23.82 -17.61 -5.79
CA ALA A 393 24.21 -18.44 -4.66
C ALA A 393 23.00 -18.96 -3.88
N LEU A 394 22.00 -18.11 -3.64
CA LEU A 394 20.72 -18.49 -3.02
C LEU A 394 19.98 -19.55 -3.84
N ALA A 395 20.00 -19.45 -5.17
CA ALA A 395 19.40 -20.43 -6.06
C ALA A 395 20.19 -21.75 -6.09
N ALA A 396 21.51 -21.68 -6.11
CA ALA A 396 22.40 -22.84 -6.07
C ALA A 396 22.27 -23.63 -4.76
N GLY A 397 22.15 -22.92 -3.63
CA GLY A 397 21.92 -23.49 -2.30
C GLY A 397 20.47 -23.95 -2.04
N GLY A 398 19.55 -23.74 -2.98
CA GLY A 398 18.15 -24.15 -2.87
C GLY A 398 17.27 -23.26 -1.98
N TYR A 399 17.77 -22.11 -1.53
CA TYR A 399 17.00 -21.13 -0.75
C TYR A 399 15.97 -20.38 -1.61
N VAL A 400 16.22 -20.29 -2.92
CA VAL A 400 15.33 -19.71 -3.93
C VAL A 400 15.13 -20.72 -5.06
N GLY A 401 13.90 -20.87 -5.54
CA GLY A 401 13.62 -21.72 -6.70
C GLY A 401 14.33 -21.20 -7.96
N ARG A 402 14.96 -22.10 -8.73
CA ARG A 402 15.78 -21.72 -9.92
C ARG A 402 15.03 -20.84 -10.93
N GLU A 403 13.76 -21.15 -11.19
CA GLU A 403 12.91 -20.36 -12.09
C GLU A 403 12.58 -18.97 -11.51
N ASP A 404 12.35 -18.88 -10.21
CA ASP A 404 12.09 -17.62 -9.52
C ASP A 404 13.34 -16.73 -9.50
N ALA A 405 14.52 -17.32 -9.26
CA ALA A 405 15.80 -16.62 -9.34
C ALA A 405 16.09 -16.10 -10.75
N ALA A 406 15.91 -16.93 -11.79
CA ALA A 406 16.12 -16.50 -13.17
C ALA A 406 15.20 -15.33 -13.56
N ARG A 407 13.94 -15.34 -13.12
CA ARG A 407 12.99 -14.25 -13.37
C ARG A 407 13.32 -12.97 -12.60
N LEU A 408 13.82 -13.08 -11.37
CA LEU A 408 14.29 -11.92 -10.60
C LEU A 408 15.56 -11.32 -11.18
N ASP A 409 16.49 -12.15 -11.65
CA ASP A 409 17.71 -11.73 -12.35
C ASP A 409 17.34 -10.93 -13.61
N GLU A 410 16.50 -11.50 -14.49
CA GLU A 410 16.02 -10.85 -15.71
C GLU A 410 15.36 -9.49 -15.41
N ALA A 411 14.49 -9.45 -14.39
CA ALA A 411 13.82 -8.22 -13.99
C ALA A 411 14.77 -7.17 -13.41
N TYR A 412 15.69 -7.56 -12.54
CA TYR A 412 16.68 -6.63 -11.99
C TYR A 412 17.57 -6.04 -13.08
N ARG A 413 18.04 -6.87 -14.02
CA ARG A 413 18.87 -6.41 -15.14
C ARG A 413 18.13 -5.42 -16.02
N PHE A 414 16.87 -5.71 -16.36
CA PHE A 414 16.04 -4.78 -17.13
C PHE A 414 15.83 -3.44 -16.42
N LEU A 415 15.40 -3.47 -15.16
CA LEU A 415 15.15 -2.25 -14.37
C LEU A 415 16.44 -1.44 -14.17
N ARG A 416 17.59 -2.09 -13.96
CA ARG A 416 18.88 -1.41 -13.80
C ARG A 416 19.34 -0.79 -15.12
N ALA A 417 19.18 -1.50 -16.24
CA ALA A 417 19.50 -0.96 -17.56
C ALA A 417 18.63 0.28 -17.85
N MET A 418 17.34 0.22 -17.55
CA MET A 418 16.44 1.36 -17.67
C MET A 418 16.90 2.55 -16.82
N GLU A 419 17.29 2.32 -15.55
CA GLU A 419 17.85 3.37 -14.69
C GLU A 419 19.12 3.98 -15.29
N HIS A 420 20.04 3.15 -15.79
CA HIS A 420 21.27 3.59 -16.45
C HIS A 420 20.96 4.49 -17.64
N ARG A 421 20.03 4.10 -18.51
CA ARG A 421 19.70 4.86 -19.73
C ARG A 421 18.95 6.16 -19.45
N ILE A 422 18.12 6.20 -18.40
CA ILE A 422 17.49 7.44 -17.94
C ILE A 422 18.57 8.43 -17.47
N GLN A 423 19.51 7.98 -16.63
CA GLN A 423 20.54 8.84 -16.05
C GLN A 423 21.59 9.29 -17.08
N LEU A 424 22.01 8.39 -17.98
CA LEU A 424 23.05 8.63 -18.98
C LEU A 424 22.74 9.81 -19.91
N TYR A 425 21.45 10.09 -20.16
CA TYR A 425 21.03 11.16 -21.09
C TYR A 425 21.66 12.51 -20.80
N ARG A 426 21.52 13.00 -19.57
CA ARG A 426 22.01 14.31 -19.13
C ARG A 426 22.97 14.20 -17.96
N LEU A 427 23.34 12.97 -17.58
CA LEU A 427 24.12 12.67 -16.38
C LEU A 427 23.49 13.34 -15.15
N ARG A 428 22.16 13.18 -15.02
CA ARG A 428 21.36 13.71 -13.91
C ARG A 428 20.77 12.58 -13.08
N ARG A 429 20.72 12.80 -11.76
CA ARG A 429 20.07 11.90 -10.82
C ARG A 429 18.56 12.00 -10.97
N THR A 430 17.92 10.92 -11.37
CA THR A 430 16.47 10.72 -11.33
C THR A 430 16.20 9.22 -11.26
N HIS A 431 15.12 8.87 -10.56
CA HIS A 431 14.60 7.50 -10.50
C HIS A 431 13.16 7.44 -11.06
N LEU A 432 12.63 8.57 -11.53
CA LEU A 432 11.33 8.66 -12.15
C LEU A 432 11.44 8.35 -13.65
N VAL A 433 10.57 7.46 -14.11
CA VAL A 433 10.37 7.22 -15.54
C VAL A 433 9.74 8.47 -16.18
N PRO A 434 10.28 8.97 -17.32
CA PRO A 434 9.75 10.15 -17.99
C PRO A 434 8.33 9.92 -18.53
N THR A 435 7.58 10.99 -18.75
CA THR A 435 6.20 10.94 -19.28
C THR A 435 6.09 11.42 -20.72
N ALA A 436 7.05 12.23 -21.19
CA ALA A 436 7.06 12.72 -22.55
C ALA A 436 7.31 11.57 -23.54
N GLU A 437 6.52 11.51 -24.62
CA GLU A 437 6.58 10.43 -25.60
C GLU A 437 7.95 10.35 -26.29
N GLU A 438 8.57 11.50 -26.57
CA GLU A 438 9.93 11.58 -27.13
C GLU A 438 10.99 10.93 -26.23
N ASP A 439 10.90 11.17 -24.92
CA ASP A 439 11.82 10.60 -23.93
C ASP A 439 11.60 9.10 -23.76
N LEU A 440 10.34 8.65 -23.77
CA LEU A 440 9.99 7.23 -23.73
C LEU A 440 10.46 6.50 -24.99
N ARG A 441 10.33 7.13 -26.17
CA ARG A 441 10.81 6.58 -27.45
C ARG A 441 12.32 6.42 -27.42
N ARG A 442 13.06 7.45 -27.00
CA ARG A 442 14.52 7.42 -26.84
C ARG A 442 14.97 6.36 -25.85
N LEU A 443 14.29 6.27 -24.70
CA LEU A 443 14.56 5.26 -23.67
C LEU A 443 14.33 3.85 -24.22
N GLY A 444 13.19 3.59 -24.87
CA GLY A 444 12.89 2.29 -25.49
C GLY A 444 13.93 1.90 -26.54
N ARG A 445 14.30 2.81 -27.44
CA ARG A 445 15.32 2.57 -28.47
C ARG A 445 16.72 2.30 -27.88
N SER A 446 17.06 2.98 -26.78
CA SER A 446 18.32 2.75 -26.07
C SER A 446 18.41 1.35 -25.43
N LEU A 447 17.26 0.72 -25.14
CA LEU A 447 17.14 -0.66 -24.66
C LEU A 447 16.96 -1.68 -25.79
N GLY A 448 17.08 -1.26 -27.06
CA GLY A 448 16.96 -2.13 -28.23
C GLY A 448 15.53 -2.31 -28.75
N LEU A 449 14.53 -1.63 -28.19
CA LEU A 449 13.13 -1.68 -28.67
C LEU A 449 12.98 -0.74 -29.87
N ARG A 450 12.72 -1.28 -31.07
CA ARG A 450 12.78 -0.51 -32.34
C ARG A 450 11.47 -0.38 -33.10
N ALA A 451 10.56 -1.35 -33.01
CA ALA A 451 9.34 -1.35 -33.80
C ALA A 451 8.29 -0.39 -33.22
N ASP A 452 7.88 -0.60 -31.97
CA ASP A 452 7.05 0.34 -31.22
C ASP A 452 7.68 0.61 -29.84
N PRO A 453 8.72 1.47 -29.78
CA PRO A 453 9.55 1.60 -28.59
C PRO A 453 8.80 2.01 -27.33
N VAL A 454 7.75 2.85 -27.45
CA VAL A 454 6.99 3.37 -26.30
C VAL A 454 6.06 2.29 -25.74
N THR A 455 5.28 1.63 -26.60
CA THR A 455 4.34 0.59 -26.17
C THR A 455 5.09 -0.62 -25.63
N GLU A 456 6.14 -1.06 -26.31
CA GLU A 456 6.96 -2.20 -25.88
C GLU A 456 7.64 -1.90 -24.54
N LEU A 457 8.23 -0.71 -24.36
CA LEU A 457 8.87 -0.31 -23.10
C LEU A 457 7.89 -0.37 -21.93
N ASN A 458 6.71 0.23 -22.09
CA ASN A 458 5.68 0.25 -21.06
C ASN A 458 5.19 -1.16 -20.72
N ARG A 459 5.06 -2.05 -21.71
CA ARG A 459 4.66 -3.44 -21.51
C ARG A 459 5.74 -4.22 -20.74
N GLU A 460 7.00 -4.14 -21.16
CA GLU A 460 8.11 -4.85 -20.50
C GLU A 460 8.34 -4.35 -19.08
N TRP A 461 8.30 -3.03 -18.86
CA TRP A 461 8.45 -2.47 -17.53
C TRP A 461 7.35 -2.93 -16.57
N LYS A 462 6.08 -2.87 -16.98
CA LYS A 462 4.95 -3.40 -16.17
C LYS A 462 5.08 -4.89 -15.91
N ARG A 463 5.54 -5.67 -16.89
CA ARG A 463 5.80 -7.11 -16.75
C ARG A 463 6.85 -7.37 -15.66
N HIS A 464 8.00 -6.72 -15.74
CA HIS A 464 9.08 -6.90 -14.78
C HIS A 464 8.72 -6.42 -13.38
N ALA A 465 8.10 -5.24 -13.25
CA ALA A 465 7.63 -4.74 -11.95
C ALA A 465 6.62 -5.70 -11.29
N GLY A 466 5.68 -6.25 -12.08
CA GLY A 466 4.74 -7.25 -11.59
C GLY A 466 5.40 -8.58 -11.20
N VAL A 467 6.45 -9.00 -11.91
CA VAL A 467 7.27 -10.19 -11.54
C VAL A 467 7.97 -9.96 -10.21
N VAL A 468 8.66 -8.82 -10.04
CA VAL A 468 9.37 -8.48 -8.81
C VAL A 468 8.41 -8.45 -7.63
N ARG A 469 7.25 -7.80 -7.76
CA ARG A 469 6.24 -7.73 -6.69
C ARG A 469 5.82 -9.12 -6.20
N ARG A 470 5.36 -9.97 -7.14
CA ARG A 470 4.90 -11.34 -6.80
C ARG A 470 6.01 -12.21 -6.21
N LEU A 471 7.23 -12.10 -6.74
CA LEU A 471 8.36 -12.92 -6.28
C LEU A 471 8.92 -12.42 -4.95
N HIS A 472 9.01 -11.10 -4.76
CA HIS A 472 9.35 -10.50 -3.47
C HIS A 472 8.41 -11.04 -2.39
N GLU A 473 7.10 -11.04 -2.61
CA GLU A 473 6.14 -11.63 -1.68
C GLU A 473 6.39 -13.15 -1.51
N LYS A 474 6.42 -13.92 -2.61
CA LYS A 474 6.58 -15.39 -2.56
C LYS A 474 7.86 -15.87 -1.86
N LEU A 475 9.00 -15.20 -2.08
CA LEU A 475 10.28 -15.57 -1.48
C LEU A 475 10.28 -15.43 0.05
N PHE A 476 9.42 -14.58 0.61
CA PHE A 476 9.24 -14.48 2.04
C PHE A 476 8.48 -15.68 2.63
N TYR A 477 7.48 -16.23 1.93
CA TYR A 477 6.51 -17.15 2.53
C TYR A 477 6.70 -18.65 2.20
N ARG A 478 7.31 -19.00 1.06
CA ARG A 478 7.36 -20.41 0.59
C ARG A 478 8.19 -21.38 1.45
N PRO A 479 9.39 -21.01 1.97
CA PRO A 479 10.21 -21.93 2.77
C PRO A 479 9.58 -22.37 4.12
N LEU A 480 8.54 -21.68 4.59
CA LEU A 480 7.77 -22.11 5.76
C LEU A 480 7.02 -23.42 5.51
N LEU A 481 6.60 -23.68 4.27
CA LEU A 481 5.86 -24.88 3.91
C LEU A 481 6.76 -26.08 3.72
N ASP A 482 8.00 -25.86 3.30
CA ASP A 482 9.00 -26.93 3.13
C ASP A 482 9.46 -27.51 4.49
N ALA A 483 9.28 -26.75 5.59
CA ALA A 483 9.53 -27.23 6.94
C ALA A 483 8.49 -28.28 7.43
N VAL A 484 7.25 -28.19 6.93
CA VAL A 484 6.07 -28.93 7.40
C VAL A 484 5.52 -29.93 6.38
N ALA A 485 5.83 -29.77 5.09
CA ALA A 485 5.54 -30.75 4.07
C ALA A 485 6.52 -31.93 4.19
N GLN A 486 6.00 -33.17 4.19
CA GLN A 486 6.84 -34.34 3.90
C GLN A 486 7.20 -34.29 2.42
N LEU A 487 8.32 -33.67 2.11
CA LEU A 487 8.87 -33.58 0.77
C LEU A 487 9.44 -34.92 0.31
N ALA A 488 9.60 -35.07 -1.01
CA ALA A 488 10.20 -36.26 -1.61
C ALA A 488 11.66 -36.46 -1.10
N PRO A 489 12.18 -37.70 -1.09
CA PRO A 489 13.54 -37.95 -0.62
C PRO A 489 14.56 -37.14 -1.43
N GLY A 490 15.26 -36.19 -0.80
CA GLY A 490 16.32 -35.38 -1.42
C GLY A 490 16.16 -33.85 -1.35
N GLU A 491 15.02 -33.33 -0.90
CA GLU A 491 14.84 -31.88 -0.68
C GLU A 491 15.27 -31.45 0.73
N ALA A 492 16.01 -30.34 0.83
CA ALA A 492 16.57 -29.83 2.08
C ALA A 492 15.45 -29.35 3.03
N ARG A 493 15.41 -29.89 4.24
CA ARG A 493 14.39 -29.57 5.26
C ARG A 493 14.80 -28.36 6.09
N LEU A 494 13.92 -27.36 6.23
CA LEU A 494 14.10 -26.31 7.23
C LEU A 494 14.00 -26.92 8.64
N LYS A 495 14.90 -26.54 9.56
CA LYS A 495 14.79 -26.96 10.97
C LYS A 495 13.54 -26.33 11.62
N PRO A 496 12.80 -27.03 12.49
CA PRO A 496 11.58 -26.53 13.12
C PRO A 496 11.74 -25.14 13.78
N GLU A 497 12.84 -24.91 14.49
CA GLU A 497 13.15 -23.60 15.10
C GLU A 497 13.30 -22.48 14.07
N ALA A 498 13.93 -22.72 12.91
CA ALA A 498 14.04 -21.73 11.85
C ALA A 498 12.67 -21.40 11.21
N ALA A 499 11.74 -22.37 11.18
CA ALA A 499 10.39 -22.14 10.71
C ALA A 499 9.56 -21.33 11.72
N ARG A 500 9.80 -21.52 13.03
CA ARG A 500 9.19 -20.71 14.10
C ARG A 500 9.68 -19.27 14.07
N GLU A 501 11.00 -19.06 14.00
CA GLU A 501 11.61 -17.74 13.86
C GLU A 501 11.00 -16.97 12.68
N ARG A 502 10.78 -17.66 11.56
CA ARG A 502 10.18 -17.09 10.37
C ARG A 502 8.68 -16.79 10.53
N LEU A 503 7.90 -17.58 11.27
CA LEU A 503 6.50 -17.24 11.59
C LEU A 503 6.38 -16.03 12.54
N VAL A 504 7.26 -15.94 13.55
CA VAL A 504 7.34 -14.74 14.41
C VAL A 504 7.65 -13.51 13.57
N ALA A 505 8.60 -13.64 12.64
CA ALA A 505 8.95 -12.58 11.69
C ALA A 505 7.80 -12.16 10.77
N LEU A 506 6.79 -13.01 10.58
CA LEU A 506 5.58 -12.72 9.81
C LEU A 506 4.41 -12.22 10.67
N GLY A 507 4.63 -11.94 11.96
CA GLY A 507 3.60 -11.42 12.86
C GLY A 507 2.70 -12.48 13.50
N TYR A 508 3.03 -13.77 13.40
CA TYR A 508 2.35 -14.82 14.16
C TYR A 508 2.80 -14.81 15.62
N ALA A 509 1.85 -14.60 16.52
CA ALA A 509 2.10 -14.55 17.95
C ALA A 509 2.25 -15.94 18.58
N ASP A 510 1.67 -16.99 17.98
CA ASP A 510 1.88 -18.39 18.38
C ASP A 510 2.44 -19.22 17.20
N PRO A 511 3.76 -19.08 16.91
CA PRO A 511 4.40 -19.78 15.81
C PRO A 511 4.32 -21.31 15.94
N ALA A 512 4.20 -21.84 17.17
CA ALA A 512 4.06 -23.26 17.41
C ALA A 512 2.67 -23.77 17.00
N ALA A 513 1.60 -23.03 17.33
CA ALA A 513 0.26 -23.35 16.85
C ALA A 513 0.13 -23.19 15.34
N ALA A 514 0.71 -22.12 14.78
CA ALA A 514 0.72 -21.88 13.34
C ALA A 514 1.37 -23.05 12.58
N LEU A 515 2.54 -23.54 13.02
CA LEU A 515 3.16 -24.74 12.42
C LEU A 515 2.25 -25.97 12.48
N ARG A 516 1.60 -26.25 13.62
CA ARG A 516 0.66 -27.38 13.72
C ARG A 516 -0.51 -27.25 12.74
N HIS A 517 -0.97 -26.04 12.47
CA HIS A 517 -2.04 -25.79 11.48
C HIS A 517 -1.54 -25.98 10.05
N LEU A 518 -0.33 -25.52 9.75
CA LEU A 518 0.31 -25.76 8.45
C LEU A 518 0.56 -27.23 8.20
N GLU A 519 1.08 -27.97 9.19
CA GLU A 519 1.23 -29.44 9.12
C GLU A 519 -0.11 -30.12 8.81
N ALA A 520 -1.19 -29.74 9.51
CA ALA A 520 -2.50 -30.33 9.28
C ALA A 520 -3.06 -30.05 7.87
N LEU A 521 -2.71 -28.91 7.26
CA LEU A 521 -3.21 -28.51 5.94
C LEU A 521 -2.36 -29.05 4.79
N ALA A 522 -1.04 -29.12 4.98
CA ALA A 522 -0.07 -29.39 3.94
C ALA A 522 0.49 -30.83 3.95
N SER A 523 0.29 -31.59 5.03
CA SER A 523 0.83 -32.96 5.14
C SER A 523 0.04 -33.99 4.32
N GLY A 524 0.75 -35.02 3.86
CA GLY A 524 0.20 -36.15 3.11
C GLY A 524 0.17 -35.96 1.58
N VAL A 525 -0.28 -37.00 0.88
CA VAL A 525 -0.23 -37.11 -0.60
C VAL A 525 -1.56 -36.82 -1.29
N THR A 526 -2.54 -36.29 -0.57
CA THR A 526 -3.88 -36.04 -1.13
C THR A 526 -3.88 -34.83 -2.07
N ARG A 527 -4.83 -34.81 -3.02
CA ARG A 527 -5.04 -33.63 -3.90
C ARG A 527 -5.31 -32.36 -3.10
N LYS A 528 -6.01 -32.44 -1.96
CA LYS A 528 -6.22 -31.33 -1.01
C LYS A 528 -4.87 -30.79 -0.53
N ALA A 529 -4.01 -31.66 0.01
CA ALA A 529 -2.70 -31.26 0.53
C ALA A 529 -1.78 -30.67 -0.56
N ALA A 530 -1.84 -31.18 -1.79
CA ALA A 530 -1.11 -30.62 -2.92
C ALA A 530 -1.56 -29.18 -3.26
N ILE A 531 -2.86 -28.93 -3.35
CA ILE A 531 -3.41 -27.59 -3.62
C ILE A 531 -3.09 -26.63 -2.46
N GLN A 532 -3.24 -27.09 -1.22
CA GLN A 532 -2.93 -26.29 -0.03
C GLN A 532 -1.44 -25.87 0.02
N ARG A 533 -0.50 -26.76 -0.32
CA ARG A 533 0.93 -26.41 -0.44
C ARG A 533 1.21 -25.32 -1.47
N THR A 534 0.40 -25.23 -2.53
CA THR A 534 0.54 -24.17 -3.53
C THR A 534 -0.02 -22.84 -3.04
N LEU A 535 -1.14 -22.85 -2.32
CA LEU A 535 -1.88 -21.65 -1.92
C LEU A 535 -1.38 -21.02 -0.61
N LEU A 536 -0.95 -21.86 0.34
CA LEU A 536 -0.56 -21.42 1.67
C LEU A 536 0.54 -20.34 1.71
N PRO A 537 1.55 -20.27 0.80
CA PRO A 537 2.54 -19.20 0.89
C PRO A 537 1.89 -17.83 0.72
N VAL A 538 0.97 -17.72 -0.23
CA VAL A 538 0.30 -16.45 -0.53
C VAL A 538 -0.70 -16.11 0.57
N LEU A 539 -1.47 -17.10 1.04
CA LEU A 539 -2.41 -16.94 2.15
C LEU A 539 -1.71 -16.49 3.45
N LEU A 540 -0.52 -17.03 3.76
CA LEU A 540 0.27 -16.63 4.92
C LEU A 540 0.65 -15.15 4.89
N GLY A 541 0.96 -14.61 3.70
CA GLY A 541 1.18 -13.18 3.53
C GLY A 541 -0.07 -12.35 3.79
N TRP A 542 -1.21 -12.74 3.21
CA TRP A 542 -2.46 -12.01 3.42
C TRP A 542 -2.96 -12.09 4.88
N PHE A 543 -2.73 -13.21 5.58
CA PHE A 543 -3.00 -13.33 7.01
C PHE A 543 -2.10 -12.39 7.82
N ALA A 544 -0.80 -12.35 7.53
CA ALA A 544 0.17 -11.47 8.19
C ALA A 544 -0.18 -9.97 8.03
N ASP A 545 -0.76 -9.60 6.88
CA ASP A 545 -1.18 -8.24 6.59
C ASP A 545 -2.53 -7.84 7.23
N SER A 546 -3.16 -8.73 7.98
CA SER A 546 -4.48 -8.54 8.58
C SER A 546 -4.43 -8.30 10.09
N ALA A 547 -5.59 -8.28 10.76
CA ALA A 547 -5.69 -7.98 12.19
C ALA A 547 -5.18 -9.10 13.10
N ASP A 548 -5.46 -10.36 12.77
CA ASP A 548 -5.08 -11.53 13.58
C ASP A 548 -4.63 -12.69 12.66
N PRO A 549 -3.32 -12.79 12.35
CA PRO A 549 -2.77 -13.82 11.48
C PRO A 549 -2.98 -15.25 12.01
N ASP A 550 -2.83 -15.44 13.34
CA ASP A 550 -3.01 -16.72 14.01
C ASP A 550 -4.46 -17.21 13.89
N ALA A 551 -5.43 -16.33 14.17
CA ALA A 551 -6.85 -16.64 14.03
C ALA A 551 -7.22 -16.89 12.56
N GLY A 552 -6.67 -16.12 11.63
CA GLY A 552 -6.84 -16.31 10.18
C GLY A 552 -6.46 -17.72 9.74
N LEU A 553 -5.26 -18.16 10.10
CA LEU A 553 -4.76 -19.50 9.77
C LEU A 553 -5.59 -20.61 10.43
N LEU A 554 -5.95 -20.46 11.70
CA LEU A 554 -6.81 -21.42 12.40
C LEU A 554 -8.18 -21.53 11.74
N ASN A 555 -8.83 -20.41 11.43
CA ASN A 555 -10.15 -20.41 10.82
C ASN A 555 -10.10 -20.95 9.39
N PHE A 556 -9.04 -20.66 8.64
CA PHE A 556 -8.82 -21.23 7.32
C PHE A 556 -8.68 -22.75 7.37
N ARG A 557 -7.97 -23.26 8.37
CA ARG A 557 -7.91 -24.70 8.62
C ARG A 557 -9.30 -25.29 8.87
N LYS A 558 -10.09 -24.68 9.76
CA LYS A 558 -11.45 -25.17 10.08
C LYS A 558 -12.36 -25.20 8.85
N VAL A 559 -12.33 -24.14 8.02
CA VAL A 559 -13.08 -24.09 6.75
C VAL A 559 -12.57 -25.17 5.79
N SER A 560 -11.26 -25.33 5.66
CA SER A 560 -10.64 -26.37 4.84
C SER A 560 -10.95 -27.79 5.33
N ASP A 561 -11.19 -28.00 6.61
CA ASP A 561 -11.61 -29.30 7.16
C ASP A 561 -13.09 -29.57 6.90
N ALA A 562 -13.95 -28.54 6.97
CA ALA A 562 -15.37 -28.64 6.62
C ALA A 562 -15.61 -28.84 5.11
N LEU A 563 -14.89 -28.12 4.25
CA LEU A 563 -15.13 -28.07 2.80
C LEU A 563 -14.03 -28.69 1.94
N GLY A 564 -12.89 -29.11 2.49
CA GLY A 564 -11.74 -29.55 1.70
C GLY A 564 -11.93 -30.83 0.89
N LYS A 565 -13.05 -31.53 1.04
CA LYS A 565 -13.45 -32.68 0.19
C LYS A 565 -14.37 -32.27 -0.96
N THR A 566 -14.84 -31.02 -0.98
CA THR A 566 -15.80 -30.51 -1.97
C THR A 566 -15.06 -30.00 -3.21
N PRO A 567 -15.27 -30.59 -4.41
CA PRO A 567 -14.49 -30.22 -5.59
C PRO A 567 -14.60 -28.77 -6.02
N TRP A 568 -15.76 -28.12 -5.82
CA TRP A 568 -15.95 -26.72 -6.18
C TRP A 568 -15.11 -25.78 -5.29
N TYR A 569 -14.99 -26.07 -4.00
CA TYR A 569 -14.21 -25.25 -3.06
C TYR A 569 -12.72 -25.27 -3.40
N LEU A 570 -12.18 -26.45 -3.70
CA LEU A 570 -10.78 -26.57 -4.11
C LEU A 570 -10.50 -25.92 -5.47
N ARG A 571 -11.49 -25.88 -6.38
CA ARG A 571 -11.40 -25.14 -7.64
C ARG A 571 -11.43 -23.64 -7.39
N LEU A 572 -12.39 -23.15 -6.61
CA LEU A 572 -12.52 -21.74 -6.23
C LEU A 572 -11.18 -21.20 -5.72
N LEU A 573 -10.58 -21.87 -4.73
CA LEU A 573 -9.31 -21.42 -4.16
C LEU A 573 -8.11 -21.46 -5.12
N ARG A 574 -8.12 -22.37 -6.10
CA ARG A 574 -7.00 -22.56 -7.02
C ARG A 574 -7.11 -21.66 -8.25
N ASP A 575 -8.32 -21.52 -8.77
CA ASP A 575 -8.60 -20.92 -10.06
C ASP A 575 -9.01 -19.44 -9.92
N GLU A 576 -9.50 -19.02 -8.73
CA GLU A 576 -9.88 -17.63 -8.43
C GLU A 576 -9.03 -17.05 -7.27
N GLY A 577 -7.87 -16.47 -7.60
CA GLY A 577 -6.95 -15.89 -6.62
C GLY A 577 -7.59 -14.81 -5.73
N ALA A 578 -8.49 -13.99 -6.31
CA ALA A 578 -9.23 -12.97 -5.56
C ALA A 578 -10.15 -13.57 -4.48
N ALA A 579 -10.78 -14.73 -4.74
CA ALA A 579 -11.61 -15.41 -3.76
C ALA A 579 -10.79 -15.91 -2.58
N ALA A 580 -9.58 -16.41 -2.84
CA ALA A 580 -8.64 -16.84 -1.81
C ALA A 580 -8.14 -15.66 -0.96
N GLU A 581 -7.88 -14.50 -1.58
CA GLU A 581 -7.50 -13.28 -0.87
C GLU A 581 -8.64 -12.77 0.00
N ASN A 582 -9.85 -12.65 -0.56
CA ASN A 582 -11.05 -12.26 0.18
C ASN A 582 -11.29 -13.18 1.38
N LEU A 583 -11.15 -14.49 1.18
CA LEU A 583 -11.24 -15.46 2.26
C LEU A 583 -10.18 -15.19 3.32
N ALA A 584 -8.94 -14.95 2.94
CA ALA A 584 -7.87 -14.66 3.90
C ALA A 584 -8.20 -13.43 4.75
N ARG A 585 -8.58 -12.31 4.12
CA ARG A 585 -8.96 -11.05 4.81
C ARG A 585 -10.12 -11.27 5.78
N VAL A 586 -11.17 -11.96 5.36
CA VAL A 586 -12.35 -12.21 6.19
C VAL A 586 -12.03 -13.08 7.40
N LEU A 587 -11.17 -14.08 7.23
CA LEU A 587 -10.83 -15.03 8.28
C LEU A 587 -9.93 -14.45 9.38
N SER A 588 -9.14 -13.43 9.04
CA SER A 588 -8.17 -12.77 9.92
C SER A 588 -8.62 -11.39 10.45
N ALA A 589 -9.78 -10.89 10.02
CA ALA A 589 -10.30 -9.58 10.43
C ALA A 589 -10.89 -9.54 11.85
N GLY A 590 -11.22 -10.69 12.44
CA GLY A 590 -11.90 -10.72 13.73
C GLY A 590 -12.66 -12.01 14.02
N ARG A 591 -13.76 -11.91 14.76
CA ARG A 591 -14.58 -13.04 15.19
C ARG A 591 -15.91 -13.15 14.46
N LEU A 592 -16.60 -12.04 14.20
CA LEU A 592 -17.97 -12.09 13.71
C LEU A 592 -18.10 -12.83 12.36
N ALA A 593 -17.37 -12.39 11.33
CA ALA A 593 -17.48 -12.98 10.00
C ALA A 593 -17.00 -14.45 9.98
N PRO A 594 -15.88 -14.81 10.62
CA PRO A 594 -15.49 -16.23 10.75
C PRO A 594 -16.52 -17.07 11.49
N ASP A 595 -17.12 -16.58 12.57
CA ASP A 595 -18.14 -17.32 13.32
C ASP A 595 -19.41 -17.54 12.49
N LEU A 596 -19.83 -16.54 11.71
CA LEU A 596 -20.94 -16.67 10.77
C LEU A 596 -20.62 -17.71 9.68
N LEU A 597 -19.40 -17.67 9.13
CA LEU A 597 -18.95 -18.60 8.09
C LEU A 597 -18.81 -20.03 8.61
N MET A 598 -18.31 -20.24 9.81
CA MET A 598 -18.16 -21.58 10.38
C MET A 598 -19.51 -22.28 10.60
N ARG A 599 -20.59 -21.51 10.74
CA ARG A 599 -21.97 -22.03 10.84
C ARG A 599 -22.62 -22.29 9.48
N ALA A 600 -22.05 -21.75 8.40
CA ALA A 600 -22.49 -21.91 7.01
C ALA A 600 -21.27 -21.93 6.06
N PRO A 601 -20.40 -22.96 6.10
CA PRO A 601 -19.14 -22.94 5.35
C PRO A 601 -19.34 -22.75 3.84
N GLU A 602 -20.45 -23.22 3.28
CA GLU A 602 -20.85 -23.02 1.89
C GLU A 602 -20.92 -21.55 1.45
N ALA A 603 -21.09 -20.61 2.40
CA ALA A 603 -21.07 -19.18 2.14
C ALA A 603 -19.70 -18.67 1.65
N VAL A 604 -18.63 -19.47 1.72
CA VAL A 604 -17.35 -19.18 1.05
C VAL A 604 -17.55 -18.89 -0.44
N ALA A 605 -18.54 -19.50 -1.09
CA ALA A 605 -18.83 -19.25 -2.51
C ALA A 605 -19.16 -17.78 -2.81
N LEU A 606 -19.60 -17.00 -1.80
CA LEU A 606 -19.88 -15.57 -1.96
C LEU A 606 -18.63 -14.71 -2.13
N LEU A 607 -17.45 -15.24 -1.77
CA LEU A 607 -16.18 -14.51 -1.81
C LEU A 607 -15.54 -14.50 -3.21
N GLY A 608 -16.03 -15.34 -4.13
CA GLY A 608 -15.60 -15.37 -5.53
C GLY A 608 -16.41 -14.45 -6.44
N ASP A 609 -16.11 -14.51 -7.74
CA ASP A 609 -16.82 -13.72 -8.74
C ASP A 609 -18.25 -14.26 -8.90
N GLY A 610 -19.24 -13.41 -8.65
CA GLY A 610 -20.66 -13.78 -8.70
C GLY A 610 -21.12 -14.18 -10.10
N ASP A 611 -22.32 -14.76 -10.20
CA ASP A 611 -22.98 -15.11 -11.46
C ASP A 611 -23.40 -13.85 -12.26
N GLY A 612 -22.45 -13.17 -12.89
CA GLY A 612 -22.66 -12.11 -13.90
C GLY A 612 -23.15 -10.75 -13.37
N ALA A 613 -22.41 -9.69 -13.76
CA ALA A 613 -22.67 -8.25 -13.57
C ALA A 613 -22.52 -7.63 -12.16
N ALA A 614 -22.50 -8.40 -11.06
CA ALA A 614 -22.18 -7.88 -9.73
C ALA A 614 -21.33 -8.86 -8.92
N SER A 615 -20.40 -8.35 -8.11
CA SER A 615 -19.57 -9.17 -7.19
C SER A 615 -20.46 -10.02 -6.26
N GLY A 616 -20.03 -11.24 -5.94
CA GLY A 616 -20.68 -12.10 -4.96
C GLY A 616 -20.83 -11.46 -3.57
N LEU A 617 -20.11 -10.36 -3.29
CA LEU A 617 -20.18 -9.64 -2.02
C LEU A 617 -21.18 -8.47 -2.00
N THR A 618 -21.80 -8.11 -3.12
CA THR A 618 -22.79 -7.02 -3.13
C THR A 618 -24.02 -7.36 -2.27
N PRO A 619 -24.35 -6.58 -1.22
CA PRO A 619 -25.54 -6.81 -0.41
C PRO A 619 -26.83 -6.78 -1.24
N ARG A 620 -27.77 -7.65 -0.89
CA ARG A 620 -29.06 -7.74 -1.58
C ARG A 620 -30.04 -6.71 -1.00
N GLY A 621 -30.80 -6.08 -1.88
CA GLY A 621 -31.84 -5.14 -1.47
C GLY A 621 -33.03 -5.81 -0.78
N ARG A 622 -33.75 -5.03 0.04
CA ARG A 622 -34.92 -5.46 0.83
C ARG A 622 -35.89 -6.39 0.11
N THR A 623 -36.37 -6.02 -1.07
CA THR A 623 -37.40 -6.79 -1.79
C THR A 623 -36.96 -8.23 -2.05
N ALA A 624 -35.70 -8.42 -2.46
CA ALA A 624 -35.16 -9.74 -2.78
C ALA A 624 -34.98 -10.59 -1.51
N LEU A 625 -34.57 -9.96 -0.40
CA LEU A 625 -34.44 -10.62 0.91
C LEU A 625 -35.81 -11.02 1.48
N GLU A 626 -36.78 -10.13 1.41
CA GLU A 626 -38.14 -10.37 1.91
C GLU A 626 -38.82 -11.50 1.13
N GLN A 627 -38.69 -11.53 -0.20
CA GLN A 627 -39.20 -12.63 -1.02
C GLN A 627 -38.60 -13.97 -0.63
N GLU A 628 -37.28 -14.06 -0.44
CA GLU A 628 -36.63 -15.30 -0.02
C GLU A 628 -37.07 -15.75 1.37
N ILE A 629 -37.10 -14.81 2.33
CA ILE A 629 -37.51 -15.10 3.71
C ILE A 629 -38.97 -15.56 3.75
N LEU A 630 -39.89 -14.87 3.08
CA LEU A 630 -41.30 -15.25 3.04
C LEU A 630 -41.50 -16.62 2.37
N ALA A 631 -40.76 -16.93 1.31
CA ALA A 631 -40.80 -18.24 0.68
C ALA A 631 -40.25 -19.35 1.59
N ALA A 632 -39.23 -19.05 2.41
CA ALA A 632 -38.71 -19.99 3.41
C ALA A 632 -39.71 -20.21 4.56
N VAL A 633 -40.31 -19.14 5.08
CA VAL A 633 -41.35 -19.19 6.11
C VAL A 633 -42.61 -19.93 5.63
N GLY A 634 -43.00 -19.75 4.36
CA GLY A 634 -44.16 -20.43 3.78
C GLY A 634 -44.02 -21.94 3.70
N ARG A 635 -42.78 -22.44 3.58
CA ARG A 635 -42.46 -23.88 3.53
C ARG A 635 -42.35 -24.53 4.92
N ALA A 636 -42.22 -23.73 5.98
CA ALA A 636 -42.11 -24.25 7.34
C ALA A 636 -43.43 -24.80 7.86
N GLU A 637 -43.37 -25.82 8.73
CA GLU A 637 -44.54 -26.48 9.32
C GLU A 637 -45.14 -25.67 10.48
N ASN A 638 -44.31 -24.89 11.17
CA ASN A 638 -44.71 -24.07 12.32
C ASN A 638 -43.89 -22.75 12.39
N ALA A 639 -44.31 -21.85 13.28
CA ALA A 639 -43.67 -20.53 13.43
C ALA A 639 -42.20 -20.61 13.84
N GLU A 640 -41.82 -21.57 14.68
CA GLU A 640 -40.45 -21.72 15.16
C GLU A 640 -39.49 -22.14 14.02
N GLN A 641 -39.89 -23.14 13.22
CA GLN A 641 -39.16 -23.52 12.02
C GLN A 641 -39.10 -22.36 11.00
N GLY A 642 -40.20 -21.61 10.85
CA GLY A 642 -40.25 -20.46 9.95
C GLY A 642 -39.27 -19.36 10.36
N VAL A 643 -39.23 -19.00 11.65
CA VAL A 643 -38.29 -18.00 12.18
C VAL A 643 -36.86 -18.50 12.13
N THR A 644 -36.62 -19.79 12.35
CA THR A 644 -35.30 -20.41 12.18
C THR A 644 -34.82 -20.25 10.73
N ALA A 645 -35.69 -20.51 9.74
CA ALA A 645 -35.35 -20.32 8.34
C ALA A 645 -35.05 -18.85 7.99
N ALA A 646 -35.84 -17.91 8.53
CA ALA A 646 -35.59 -16.47 8.38
C ALA A 646 -34.24 -16.06 8.98
N ARG A 647 -33.88 -16.58 10.16
CA ARG A 647 -32.58 -16.35 10.81
C ARG A 647 -31.41 -16.96 10.04
N GLY A 648 -31.62 -18.08 9.35
CA GLY A 648 -30.63 -18.66 8.44
C GLY A 648 -30.30 -17.74 7.25
N VAL A 649 -31.33 -17.14 6.63
CA VAL A 649 -31.13 -16.11 5.57
C VAL A 649 -30.42 -14.89 6.15
N ARG A 650 -30.83 -14.43 7.35
CA ARG A 650 -30.17 -13.34 8.07
C ARG A 650 -28.69 -13.61 8.30
N ARG A 651 -28.30 -14.79 8.79
CA ARG A 651 -26.90 -15.15 9.01
C ARG A 651 -26.08 -15.05 7.72
N ARG A 652 -26.57 -15.62 6.62
CA ARG A 652 -25.86 -15.63 5.34
C ARG A 652 -25.68 -14.22 4.79
N GLU A 653 -26.70 -13.38 4.90
CA GLU A 653 -26.61 -12.00 4.41
C GLU A 653 -25.79 -11.11 5.33
N LEU A 654 -25.85 -11.29 6.65
CA LEU A 654 -24.92 -10.64 7.58
C LEU A 654 -23.46 -10.99 7.25
N PHE A 655 -23.18 -12.25 6.91
CA PHE A 655 -21.84 -12.65 6.46
C PHE A 655 -21.45 -11.93 5.17
N ARG A 656 -22.34 -11.86 4.17
CA ARG A 656 -22.08 -11.15 2.92
C ARG A 656 -21.74 -9.68 3.16
N THR A 657 -22.54 -8.97 3.94
CA THR A 657 -22.30 -7.56 4.29
C THR A 657 -21.00 -7.38 5.06
N ALA A 658 -20.74 -8.22 6.07
CA ALA A 658 -19.50 -8.18 6.84
C ALA A 658 -18.27 -8.46 5.99
N ALA A 659 -18.34 -9.44 5.08
CA ALA A 659 -17.26 -9.75 4.16
C ALA A 659 -16.99 -8.62 3.18
N ALA A 660 -18.03 -8.01 2.61
CA ALA A 660 -17.92 -6.85 1.72
C ALA A 660 -17.25 -5.66 2.42
N ASP A 661 -17.68 -5.35 3.64
CA ASP A 661 -17.13 -4.28 4.48
C ASP A 661 -15.66 -4.51 4.83
N ILE A 662 -15.33 -5.73 5.28
CA ILE A 662 -13.94 -6.14 5.57
C ILE A 662 -13.08 -6.00 4.31
N VAL A 663 -13.47 -6.62 3.20
CA VAL A 663 -12.68 -6.62 1.96
C VAL A 663 -12.48 -5.19 1.45
N ALA A 664 -13.51 -4.35 1.47
CA ALA A 664 -13.39 -2.96 1.05
C ALA A 664 -12.55 -2.10 2.02
N SER A 665 -12.55 -2.42 3.32
CA SER A 665 -11.73 -1.73 4.33
C SER A 665 -10.24 -2.11 4.27
N TYR A 666 -9.93 -3.39 3.98
CA TYR A 666 -8.53 -3.84 3.85
C TYR A 666 -7.94 -3.60 2.46
N GLY A 667 -8.78 -3.60 1.42
CA GLY A 667 -8.31 -3.70 0.04
C GLY A 667 -7.77 -5.09 -0.29
N THR A 668 -7.56 -5.30 -1.59
CA THR A 668 -7.01 -6.50 -2.21
C THR A 668 -5.98 -6.09 -3.26
N GLU A 669 -5.24 -7.05 -3.81
CA GLU A 669 -4.31 -6.76 -4.90
C GLU A 669 -5.00 -6.18 -6.14
N ALA A 670 -6.25 -6.59 -6.40
CA ALA A 670 -7.04 -6.16 -7.56
C ALA A 670 -7.90 -4.92 -7.29
N THR A 671 -8.35 -4.73 -6.04
CA THR A 671 -9.24 -3.63 -5.65
C THR A 671 -8.63 -2.89 -4.46
N PRO A 672 -8.20 -1.63 -4.61
CA PRO A 672 -7.62 -0.87 -3.50
C PRO A 672 -8.64 -0.64 -2.38
N VAL A 673 -8.15 -0.22 -1.21
CA VAL A 673 -8.99 0.23 -0.09
C VAL A 673 -9.98 1.28 -0.58
N GLN A 674 -11.25 1.16 -0.17
CA GLN A 674 -12.27 2.16 -0.49
C GLN A 674 -11.88 3.49 0.16
N ALA A 675 -11.70 4.54 -0.64
CA ALA A 675 -11.30 5.86 -0.16
C ALA A 675 -12.46 6.55 0.60
N ASP A 676 -13.70 6.41 0.12
CA ASP A 676 -14.88 6.99 0.76
C ASP A 676 -15.42 6.06 1.87
N GLN A 677 -14.97 6.33 3.09
CA GLN A 677 -15.40 5.62 4.29
C GLN A 677 -16.88 5.85 4.63
N GLY A 678 -17.45 6.97 4.20
CA GLY A 678 -18.86 7.26 4.39
C GLY A 678 -19.74 6.36 3.54
N ALA A 679 -19.36 6.13 2.28
CA ALA A 679 -20.08 5.20 1.40
C ALA A 679 -20.14 3.77 1.99
N LEU A 680 -19.09 3.31 2.68
CA LEU A 680 -19.11 2.02 3.39
C LEU A 680 -20.08 2.03 4.57
N VAL A 681 -20.10 3.10 5.37
CA VAL A 681 -21.04 3.23 6.49
C VAL A 681 -22.49 3.19 5.99
N ASP A 682 -22.80 3.87 4.90
CA ASP A 682 -24.14 3.89 4.32
C ASP A 682 -24.53 2.53 3.71
N LEU A 683 -23.59 1.85 3.04
CA LEU A 683 -23.79 0.51 2.51
C LEU A 683 -24.14 -0.49 3.62
N VAL A 684 -23.34 -0.51 4.70
CA VAL A 684 -23.57 -1.40 5.86
C VAL A 684 -24.87 -1.03 6.56
N GLY A 685 -25.10 0.26 6.81
CA GLY A 685 -26.31 0.78 7.44
C GLY A 685 -27.58 0.35 6.71
N GLY A 686 -27.62 0.58 5.39
CA GLY A 686 -28.73 0.18 4.53
C GLY A 686 -28.92 -1.32 4.47
N ALA A 687 -27.85 -2.09 4.23
CA ALA A 687 -27.93 -3.55 4.12
C ALA A 687 -28.42 -4.23 5.41
N VAL A 688 -27.91 -3.82 6.57
CA VAL A 688 -28.31 -4.38 7.87
C VAL A 688 -29.75 -3.97 8.21
N SER A 689 -30.17 -2.77 7.82
CA SER A 689 -31.55 -2.28 8.02
C SER A 689 -32.55 -3.03 7.14
N ASP A 690 -32.27 -3.15 5.84
CA ASP A 690 -33.07 -3.94 4.90
C ASP A 690 -33.21 -5.40 5.34
N LEU A 691 -32.10 -5.99 5.79
CA LEU A 691 -32.10 -7.36 6.31
C LEU A 691 -32.93 -7.51 7.58
N THR A 692 -32.85 -6.53 8.48
CA THR A 692 -33.63 -6.49 9.72
C THR A 692 -35.13 -6.35 9.40
N ALA A 693 -35.49 -5.47 8.48
CA ALA A 693 -36.86 -5.32 8.00
C ALA A 693 -37.43 -6.62 7.40
N ALA A 694 -36.68 -7.26 6.50
CA ALA A 694 -37.08 -8.52 5.88
C ALA A 694 -37.23 -9.65 6.92
N THR A 695 -36.33 -9.70 7.92
CA THR A 695 -36.41 -10.66 9.03
C THR A 695 -37.68 -10.43 9.87
N LEU A 696 -38.02 -9.18 10.18
CA LEU A 696 -39.23 -8.82 10.92
C LEU A 696 -40.50 -9.15 10.12
N ALA A 697 -40.52 -8.88 8.81
CA ALA A 697 -41.65 -9.23 7.94
C ALA A 697 -41.87 -10.75 7.87
N GLY A 698 -40.81 -11.54 7.72
CA GLY A 698 -40.87 -12.99 7.76
C GLY A 698 -41.37 -13.54 9.09
N THR A 699 -40.87 -12.98 10.20
CA THR A 699 -41.27 -13.37 11.56
C THR A 699 -42.73 -13.04 11.80
N LEU A 700 -43.17 -11.84 11.42
CA LEU A 700 -44.58 -11.44 11.49
C LEU A 700 -45.46 -12.43 10.72
N ARG A 701 -45.09 -12.77 9.47
CA ARG A 701 -45.82 -13.76 8.67
C ARG A 701 -45.87 -15.13 9.34
N ALA A 702 -44.76 -15.60 9.91
CA ALA A 702 -44.68 -16.89 10.60
C ALA A 702 -45.64 -16.96 11.80
N VAL A 703 -45.62 -15.91 12.63
CA VAL A 703 -46.47 -15.80 13.83
C VAL A 703 -47.94 -15.66 13.46
N VAL A 704 -48.26 -14.81 12.48
CA VAL A 704 -49.64 -14.61 12.02
C VAL A 704 -50.20 -15.92 11.44
N ARG A 705 -49.42 -16.62 10.61
CA ARG A 705 -49.83 -17.91 10.03
C ARG A 705 -50.13 -18.97 11.08
N ALA A 706 -49.29 -19.08 12.10
CA ALA A 706 -49.48 -20.06 13.16
C ALA A 706 -50.67 -19.76 14.08
N GLY A 707 -50.98 -18.47 14.30
CA GLY A 707 -52.08 -18.07 15.18
C GLY A 707 -53.44 -17.88 14.50
N TRP A 708 -53.45 -17.43 13.24
CA TRP A 708 -54.64 -16.91 12.55
C TRP A 708 -54.70 -17.25 11.04
N GLY A 709 -53.78 -18.08 10.52
CA GLY A 709 -53.73 -18.39 9.09
C GLY A 709 -53.36 -17.16 8.27
N ASP A 710 -54.18 -16.79 7.29
CA ASP A 710 -53.84 -15.70 6.36
C ASP A 710 -54.29 -14.32 6.80
N THR A 711 -55.19 -14.20 7.78
CA THR A 711 -55.80 -12.92 8.13
C THR A 711 -55.81 -12.72 9.64
N LEU A 712 -55.03 -11.74 10.09
CA LEU A 712 -55.06 -11.26 11.47
C LEU A 712 -56.33 -10.39 11.68
N PRO A 713 -57.01 -10.44 12.85
CA PRO A 713 -58.20 -9.64 13.14
C PRO A 713 -57.91 -8.12 13.27
N THR A 714 -56.66 -7.70 13.03
CA THR A 714 -56.22 -6.32 13.02
C THR A 714 -55.21 -6.11 11.89
N ARG A 715 -55.25 -4.94 11.24
CA ARG A 715 -54.11 -4.46 10.45
C ARG A 715 -52.99 -4.13 11.42
N PHE A 716 -51.76 -4.50 11.09
CA PHE A 716 -50.63 -4.41 12.00
C PHE A 716 -49.41 -3.88 11.25
N ALA A 717 -48.72 -2.88 11.79
CA ALA A 717 -47.55 -2.26 11.20
C ALA A 717 -46.43 -2.10 12.25
N ILE A 718 -45.20 -2.33 11.81
CA ILE A 718 -43.98 -2.14 12.57
C ILE A 718 -43.26 -0.91 12.01
N ILE A 719 -43.11 0.10 12.85
CA ILE A 719 -42.43 1.36 12.51
C ILE A 719 -41.03 1.29 13.11
N GLY A 720 -39.99 1.32 12.30
CA GLY A 720 -38.61 1.43 12.78
C GLY A 720 -38.34 2.81 13.34
N MET A 721 -37.55 2.86 14.39
CA MET A 721 -37.15 4.06 15.13
C MET A 721 -35.62 4.09 15.25
N GLY A 722 -35.07 5.18 15.81
CA GLY A 722 -33.64 5.29 16.08
C GLY A 722 -32.77 4.99 14.85
N ARG A 723 -31.71 4.19 15.05
CA ARG A 723 -30.81 3.79 13.95
C ARG A 723 -31.46 2.84 12.94
N PHE A 724 -32.48 2.08 13.33
CA PHE A 724 -33.21 1.22 12.39
C PHE A 724 -34.03 2.08 11.42
N GLY A 725 -34.81 3.00 11.98
CA GLY A 725 -35.52 4.07 11.29
C GLY A 725 -34.64 4.90 10.34
N GLY A 726 -33.42 5.20 10.77
CA GLY A 726 -32.47 5.99 10.00
C GLY A 726 -31.67 5.24 8.93
N HIS A 727 -31.89 3.93 8.72
CA HIS A 727 -31.04 3.09 7.85
C HIS A 727 -29.56 3.08 8.26
N GLU A 728 -29.29 3.13 9.56
CA GLU A 728 -27.97 3.36 10.14
C GLU A 728 -27.56 2.23 11.09
N LEU A 729 -28.15 1.04 10.97
CA LEU A 729 -27.80 -0.12 11.81
C LEU A 729 -26.36 -0.58 11.58
N GLY A 730 -25.68 -0.94 12.67
CA GLY A 730 -24.44 -1.71 12.63
C GLY A 730 -24.70 -3.18 12.95
N TYR A 731 -23.66 -4.01 12.87
CA TYR A 731 -23.76 -5.46 13.10
C TYR A 731 -24.27 -5.85 14.50
N GLY A 732 -24.08 -4.99 15.48
CA GLY A 732 -24.49 -5.19 16.87
C GLY A 732 -25.73 -4.40 17.28
N SER A 733 -26.44 -3.77 16.34
CA SER A 733 -27.60 -2.95 16.66
C SER A 733 -28.87 -3.78 16.90
N ASP A 734 -29.69 -3.29 17.81
CA ASP A 734 -31.05 -3.78 18.05
C ASP A 734 -32.04 -3.18 17.04
N ALA A 735 -33.23 -3.75 16.95
CA ALA A 735 -34.34 -3.19 16.18
C ALA A 735 -35.24 -2.34 17.07
N ASP A 736 -34.97 -1.04 17.13
CA ASP A 736 -35.84 -0.05 17.77
C ASP A 736 -37.14 0.11 16.94
N VAL A 737 -38.31 -0.16 17.54
CA VAL A 737 -39.59 -0.15 16.82
C VAL A 737 -40.77 0.41 17.64
N LEU A 738 -41.81 0.84 16.93
CA LEU A 738 -43.17 1.03 17.43
C LEU A 738 -44.12 0.04 16.77
N PHE A 739 -45.12 -0.43 17.52
CA PHE A 739 -46.16 -1.32 17.02
C PHE A 739 -47.49 -0.59 16.93
N VAL A 740 -47.97 -0.44 15.70
CA VAL A 740 -49.23 0.23 15.39
C VAL A 740 -50.19 -0.82 14.88
N HIS A 741 -51.43 -0.79 15.36
CA HIS A 741 -52.47 -1.64 14.80
C HIS A 741 -53.79 -0.88 14.59
N GLU A 742 -54.69 -1.46 13.82
CA GLU A 742 -56.06 -0.98 13.65
C GLU A 742 -57.00 -2.17 13.50
N PRO A 743 -58.11 -2.25 14.25
CA PRO A 743 -59.07 -3.35 14.08
C PRO A 743 -59.53 -3.47 12.62
N GLN A 744 -59.68 -4.70 12.13
CA GLN A 744 -60.35 -4.90 10.83
C GLN A 744 -61.84 -4.55 10.94
N ASP A 745 -62.50 -4.32 9.81
CA ASP A 745 -63.92 -4.01 9.78
C ASP A 745 -64.74 -5.11 10.46
N GLY A 746 -65.58 -4.71 11.43
CA GLY A 746 -66.41 -5.64 12.20
C GLY A 746 -65.73 -6.35 13.38
N VAL A 747 -64.42 -6.14 13.61
CA VAL A 747 -63.71 -6.71 14.76
C VAL A 747 -63.73 -5.76 15.96
N ALA A 748 -64.02 -6.29 17.15
CA ALA A 748 -63.98 -5.51 18.39
C ALA A 748 -62.54 -5.05 18.73
N GLU A 749 -62.37 -3.80 19.18
CA GLU A 749 -61.05 -3.23 19.48
C GLU A 749 -60.26 -4.04 20.53
N GLN A 750 -60.94 -4.62 21.51
CA GLN A 750 -60.33 -5.47 22.54
C GLN A 750 -59.76 -6.77 21.96
N GLU A 751 -60.49 -7.41 21.03
CA GLU A 751 -60.03 -8.63 20.35
C GLU A 751 -58.82 -8.32 19.46
N ALA A 752 -58.91 -7.25 18.66
CA ALA A 752 -57.81 -6.77 17.82
C ALA A 752 -56.55 -6.46 18.63
N THR A 753 -56.69 -5.78 19.78
CA THR A 753 -55.57 -5.44 20.67
C THR A 753 -54.96 -6.67 21.32
N ALA A 754 -55.78 -7.64 21.74
CA ALA A 754 -55.29 -8.90 22.30
C ALA A 754 -54.48 -9.70 21.26
N ALA A 755 -54.95 -9.75 20.01
CA ALA A 755 -54.23 -10.39 18.92
C ALA A 755 -52.90 -9.69 18.62
N ALA A 756 -52.90 -8.35 18.56
CA ALA A 756 -51.69 -7.56 18.32
C ALA A 756 -50.63 -7.77 19.41
N ASN A 757 -51.03 -7.79 20.68
CA ASN A 757 -50.11 -8.08 21.80
C ASN A 757 -49.54 -9.49 21.72
N LYS A 758 -50.37 -10.49 21.36
CA LYS A 758 -49.91 -11.86 21.18
C LYS A 758 -48.90 -11.99 20.05
N VAL A 759 -49.11 -11.28 18.93
CA VAL A 759 -48.13 -11.22 17.83
C VAL A 759 -46.80 -10.70 18.32
N VAL A 760 -46.77 -9.54 19.00
CA VAL A 760 -45.52 -8.95 19.48
C VAL A 760 -44.81 -9.83 20.51
N ALA A 761 -45.55 -10.40 21.46
CA ALA A 761 -44.98 -11.31 22.46
C ALA A 761 -44.29 -12.51 21.79
N GLU A 762 -44.94 -13.10 20.80
CA GLU A 762 -44.41 -14.28 20.10
C GLU A 762 -43.24 -13.93 19.17
N MET A 763 -43.29 -12.80 18.45
CA MET A 763 -42.15 -12.32 17.65
C MET A 763 -40.91 -12.12 18.53
N ARG A 764 -41.06 -11.44 19.68
CA ARG A 764 -39.95 -11.22 20.63
C ARG A 764 -39.40 -12.54 21.16
N ARG A 765 -40.26 -13.51 21.47
CA ARG A 765 -39.85 -14.83 21.95
C ARG A 765 -39.06 -15.59 20.88
N LEU A 766 -39.60 -15.73 19.67
CA LEU A 766 -39.02 -16.55 18.61
C LEU A 766 -37.68 -16.02 18.09
N LEU A 767 -37.53 -14.70 17.95
CA LEU A 767 -36.28 -14.08 17.49
C LEU A 767 -35.13 -14.19 18.51
N GLN A 768 -35.46 -14.44 19.78
CA GLN A 768 -34.50 -14.58 20.87
C GLN A 768 -34.28 -16.04 21.31
N LEU A 769 -34.97 -17.01 20.69
CA LEU A 769 -34.75 -18.42 20.99
C LEU A 769 -33.27 -18.77 20.80
N PRO A 770 -32.65 -19.49 21.74
CA PRO A 770 -31.30 -20.01 21.57
C PRO A 770 -31.22 -20.84 20.28
N SER A 771 -30.34 -20.46 19.37
CA SER A 771 -30.12 -21.16 18.12
C SER A 771 -28.67 -21.00 17.67
N ALA A 772 -28.30 -21.67 16.57
CA ALA A 772 -26.99 -21.49 15.95
C ALA A 772 -26.80 -20.08 15.38
N ASP A 773 -27.87 -19.34 15.09
CA ASP A 773 -27.82 -18.03 14.44
C ASP A 773 -27.89 -16.88 15.45
N PRO A 774 -27.32 -15.69 15.16
CA PRO A 774 -27.41 -14.55 16.06
C PRO A 774 -28.87 -14.18 16.39
N PRO A 775 -29.18 -13.79 17.65
CA PRO A 775 -30.51 -13.29 18.00
C PRO A 775 -30.75 -11.91 17.38
N LEU A 776 -32.01 -11.53 17.22
CA LEU A 776 -32.42 -10.18 16.89
C LEU A 776 -33.28 -9.63 18.03
N LEU A 777 -32.77 -8.63 18.74
CA LEU A 777 -33.50 -7.96 19.80
C LEU A 777 -34.44 -6.92 19.20
N ILE A 778 -35.67 -6.92 19.70
CA ILE A 778 -36.68 -5.90 19.41
C ILE A 778 -36.80 -5.02 20.65
N ASP A 779 -36.43 -3.76 20.49
CA ASP A 779 -36.61 -2.72 21.50
C ASP A 779 -37.83 -1.85 21.14
N ALA A 780 -38.72 -1.63 22.09
CA ALA A 780 -39.91 -0.80 21.91
C ALA A 780 -39.98 0.32 22.97
N ASP A 781 -38.87 0.67 23.60
CA ASP A 781 -38.81 1.63 24.71
C ASP A 781 -39.06 3.08 24.27
N LEU A 782 -39.00 3.38 22.98
CA LEU A 782 -39.35 4.69 22.40
C LEU A 782 -40.87 4.91 22.22
N ARG A 783 -41.70 3.97 22.64
CA ARG A 783 -43.17 4.12 22.58
C ARG A 783 -43.68 5.16 23.58
N PRO A 784 -44.87 5.74 23.34
CA PRO A 784 -45.55 6.60 24.32
C PRO A 784 -45.55 6.02 25.73
N GLU A 785 -45.17 6.83 26.72
CA GLU A 785 -44.98 6.45 28.14
C GLU A 785 -43.85 5.42 28.40
N GLY A 786 -43.01 5.15 27.40
CA GLY A 786 -41.86 4.26 27.48
C GLY A 786 -42.22 2.86 28.00
N LYS A 787 -41.43 2.34 28.94
CA LYS A 787 -41.63 1.02 29.55
C LYS A 787 -43.00 0.86 30.24
N SER A 788 -43.57 1.95 30.71
CA SER A 788 -44.86 1.97 31.42
C SER A 788 -46.06 2.02 30.46
N GLY A 789 -45.83 2.35 29.19
CA GLY A 789 -46.86 2.41 28.17
C GLY A 789 -47.20 1.06 27.54
N PRO A 790 -48.40 0.93 26.94
CA PRO A 790 -48.81 -0.28 26.25
C PRO A 790 -47.87 -0.59 25.10
N LEU A 791 -47.49 -1.87 24.98
CA LEU A 791 -46.51 -2.35 23.99
C LEU A 791 -46.99 -2.18 22.54
N VAL A 792 -48.31 -2.20 22.34
CA VAL A 792 -48.96 -2.03 21.05
C VAL A 792 -50.12 -1.06 21.23
N ARG A 793 -50.32 -0.13 20.28
CA ARG A 793 -51.36 0.90 20.33
C ARG A 793 -52.12 1.00 19.01
N THR A 794 -53.40 1.33 19.09
CA THR A 794 -54.17 1.65 17.89
C THR A 794 -53.69 2.95 17.26
N LEU A 795 -53.82 3.12 15.93
CA LEU A 795 -53.53 4.40 15.27
C LEU A 795 -54.32 5.56 15.91
N LYS A 796 -55.59 5.32 16.26
CA LYS A 796 -56.45 6.26 16.98
C LYS A 796 -55.88 6.60 18.37
N SER A 797 -55.38 5.61 19.12
CA SER A 797 -54.75 5.82 20.43
C SER A 797 -53.46 6.63 20.32
N TYR A 798 -52.62 6.39 19.31
CA TYR A 798 -51.47 7.25 19.02
C TYR A 798 -51.90 8.69 18.75
N GLY A 799 -52.91 8.90 17.90
CA GLY A 799 -53.38 10.25 17.58
C GLY A 799 -54.02 10.98 18.77
N ALA A 800 -54.73 10.27 19.64
CA ALA A 800 -55.24 10.82 20.89
C ALA A 800 -54.11 11.17 21.86
N TYR A 801 -53.07 10.34 21.92
CA TYR A 801 -51.92 10.57 22.80
C TYR A 801 -51.14 11.80 22.38
N TYR A 802 -50.66 11.84 21.14
CA TYR A 802 -49.83 12.94 20.67
C TYR A 802 -50.55 14.29 20.65
N ARG A 803 -51.88 14.30 20.47
CA ARG A 803 -52.66 15.54 20.56
C ARG A 803 -52.68 16.15 21.97
N ARG A 804 -52.58 15.33 23.01
CA ARG A 804 -52.82 15.75 24.40
C ARG A 804 -51.57 15.76 25.27
N TRP A 805 -50.63 14.85 25.04
CA TRP A 805 -49.51 14.57 25.93
C TRP A 805 -48.16 14.46 25.23
N SER A 806 -48.08 14.81 23.92
CA SER A 806 -46.81 14.75 23.20
C SER A 806 -45.75 15.62 23.87
N LEU A 807 -44.58 15.04 24.10
CA LEU A 807 -43.40 15.73 24.59
C LEU A 807 -42.48 16.08 23.42
N VAL A 808 -41.66 17.13 23.59
CA VAL A 808 -40.77 17.61 22.52
C VAL A 808 -39.75 16.55 22.08
N TRP A 809 -39.23 15.76 23.02
CA TRP A 809 -38.30 14.66 22.71
C TRP A 809 -38.96 13.52 21.91
N GLU A 810 -40.28 13.33 22.04
CA GLU A 810 -40.99 12.33 21.24
C GLU A 810 -41.05 12.80 19.78
N SER A 811 -41.30 14.09 19.53
CA SER A 811 -41.21 14.68 18.19
C SER A 811 -39.81 14.52 17.60
N GLN A 812 -38.76 14.71 18.41
CA GLN A 812 -37.37 14.48 18.01
C GLN A 812 -37.13 13.00 17.62
N ALA A 813 -37.55 12.05 18.45
CA ALA A 813 -37.41 10.62 18.16
C ALA A 813 -38.19 10.21 16.89
N LEU A 814 -39.35 10.81 16.65
CA LEU A 814 -40.19 10.56 15.48
C LEU A 814 -39.56 11.03 14.17
N LEU A 815 -38.51 11.87 14.18
CA LEU A 815 -37.71 12.15 12.98
C LEU A 815 -37.09 10.89 12.36
N ARG A 816 -36.91 9.83 13.15
CA ARG A 816 -36.43 8.53 12.69
C ARG A 816 -37.53 7.56 12.30
N ALA A 817 -38.81 7.90 12.46
CA ALA A 817 -39.89 6.94 12.26
C ALA A 817 -40.08 6.57 10.77
N GLU A 818 -39.96 5.28 10.44
CA GLU A 818 -40.17 4.74 9.09
C GLU A 818 -40.90 3.38 9.10
N PRO A 819 -41.94 3.14 8.27
CA PRO A 819 -42.60 1.84 8.19
C PRO A 819 -41.73 0.74 7.55
N PHE A 820 -41.46 -0.36 8.27
CA PHE A 820 -40.60 -1.45 7.79
C PHE A 820 -41.29 -2.81 7.57
N ALA A 821 -42.37 -3.11 8.27
CA ALA A 821 -43.07 -4.39 8.09
C ALA A 821 -44.56 -4.30 8.44
N GLY A 822 -45.36 -5.19 7.87
CA GLY A 822 -46.81 -5.24 8.09
C GLY A 822 -47.62 -4.46 7.05
N ASP A 823 -48.78 -3.94 7.45
CA ASP A 823 -49.73 -3.27 6.57
C ASP A 823 -49.19 -1.90 6.10
N ALA A 824 -48.88 -1.80 4.81
CA ALA A 824 -48.31 -0.59 4.22
C ALA A 824 -49.26 0.62 4.29
N GLY A 825 -50.57 0.41 4.23
CA GLY A 825 -51.57 1.47 4.34
C GLY A 825 -51.63 2.08 5.75
N LEU A 826 -51.59 1.25 6.78
CA LEU A 826 -51.50 1.65 8.17
C LEU A 826 -50.18 2.37 8.47
N GLY A 827 -49.06 1.85 7.94
CA GLY A 827 -47.76 2.51 8.06
C GLY A 827 -47.75 3.93 7.48
N ARG A 828 -48.29 4.12 6.27
CA ARG A 828 -48.43 5.46 5.66
C ARG A 828 -49.29 6.41 6.50
N ARG A 829 -50.45 5.95 6.98
CA ARG A 829 -51.31 6.77 7.84
C ARG A 829 -50.68 7.09 9.20
N PHE A 830 -49.82 6.21 9.73
CA PHE A 830 -49.02 6.53 10.90
C PHE A 830 -48.02 7.66 10.60
N VAL A 831 -47.34 7.62 9.45
CA VAL A 831 -46.45 8.70 9.01
C VAL A 831 -47.22 10.02 8.85
N GLU A 832 -48.36 10.00 8.17
CA GLU A 832 -49.24 11.18 8.03
C GLU A 832 -49.67 11.76 9.38
N LEU A 833 -49.89 10.91 10.40
CA LEU A 833 -50.24 11.32 11.75
C LEU A 833 -49.10 12.06 12.46
N ILE A 834 -47.85 11.63 12.26
CA ILE A 834 -46.67 12.15 12.98
C ILE A 834 -45.94 13.28 12.24
N ASP A 835 -46.10 13.40 10.93
CA ASP A 835 -45.41 14.41 10.13
C ASP A 835 -45.63 15.84 10.66
N PRO A 836 -46.84 16.26 11.07
CA PRO A 836 -47.03 17.57 11.68
C PRO A 836 -46.33 17.77 13.04
N LEU A 837 -45.98 16.67 13.73
CA LEU A 837 -45.29 16.72 15.03
C LEU A 837 -43.78 16.85 14.87
N ARG A 838 -43.21 16.10 13.93
CA ARG A 838 -41.76 16.08 13.65
C ARG A 838 -41.32 17.14 12.64
N TYR A 839 -42.26 17.70 11.87
CA TYR A 839 -42.05 18.83 10.95
C TYR A 839 -43.09 19.93 11.24
N PRO A 840 -43.01 20.58 12.42
CA PRO A 840 -44.01 21.57 12.84
C PRO A 840 -44.07 22.74 11.85
N ALA A 841 -45.28 23.14 11.45
CA ALA A 841 -45.50 24.10 10.35
C ALA A 841 -44.85 25.50 10.50
N ARG A 842 -44.32 25.83 11.68
CA ARG A 842 -43.61 27.09 11.99
C ARG A 842 -42.22 26.85 12.62
N GLY A 843 -41.68 25.65 12.50
CA GLY A 843 -40.49 25.24 13.24
C GLY A 843 -40.76 25.08 14.75
N LEU A 844 -39.69 24.88 15.52
CA LEU A 844 -39.75 24.82 16.98
C LEU A 844 -39.90 26.21 17.61
N THR A 845 -40.54 26.26 18.78
CA THR A 845 -40.49 27.43 19.66
C THR A 845 -39.19 27.47 20.44
N GLU A 846 -38.74 28.65 20.85
CA GLU A 846 -37.55 28.83 21.71
C GLU A 846 -37.63 28.04 23.03
N ASP A 847 -38.82 27.88 23.59
CA ASP A 847 -39.03 27.03 24.77
C ASP A 847 -38.74 25.55 24.47
N SER A 848 -39.15 25.07 23.30
CA SER A 848 -38.91 23.69 22.86
C SER A 848 -37.43 23.45 22.56
N VAL A 849 -36.74 24.43 21.96
CA VAL A 849 -35.29 24.38 21.74
C VAL A 849 -34.55 24.30 23.08
N ARG A 850 -34.93 25.15 24.05
CA ARG A 850 -34.36 25.10 25.42
C ARG A 850 -34.63 23.78 26.12
N GLU A 851 -35.80 23.17 25.93
CA GLU A 851 -36.11 21.85 26.46
C GLU A 851 -35.21 20.76 25.85
N ILE A 852 -35.05 20.73 24.53
CA ILE A 852 -34.15 19.79 23.83
C ILE A 852 -32.71 19.95 24.32
N ARG A 853 -32.20 21.18 24.43
CA ARG A 853 -30.86 21.45 24.96
C ARG A 853 -30.66 20.94 26.39
N ARG A 854 -31.66 21.12 27.27
CA ARG A 854 -31.65 20.58 28.64
C ARG A 854 -31.65 19.06 28.67
N LEU A 855 -32.44 18.42 27.81
CA LEU A 855 -32.47 16.96 27.70
C LEU A 855 -31.13 16.41 27.23
N LYS A 856 -30.48 17.06 26.26
CA LYS A 856 -29.14 16.69 25.81
C LYS A 856 -28.13 16.74 26.95
N ALA A 857 -28.09 17.85 27.70
CA ALA A 857 -27.18 18.01 28.83
C ALA A 857 -27.42 16.98 29.96
N ARG A 858 -28.68 16.64 30.23
CA ARG A 858 -29.03 15.55 31.17
C ARG A 858 -28.60 14.19 30.65
N MET A 859 -28.80 13.90 29.37
CA MET A 859 -28.37 12.63 28.79
C MET A 859 -26.86 12.45 28.89
N GLU A 860 -26.06 13.48 28.61
CA GLU A 860 -24.60 13.43 28.75
C GLU A 860 -24.14 13.12 30.19
N SER A 861 -24.78 13.75 31.19
CA SER A 861 -24.43 13.58 32.60
C SER A 861 -24.96 12.29 33.23
N GLU A 862 -26.14 11.80 32.80
CA GLU A 862 -26.84 10.68 33.45
C GLU A 862 -26.66 9.33 32.74
N ARG A 863 -26.32 9.29 31.43
CA ARG A 863 -26.33 8.04 30.63
C ARG A 863 -24.97 7.43 30.31
N LEU A 864 -23.87 8.16 30.51
CA LEU A 864 -22.54 7.58 30.33
C LEU A 864 -22.28 6.48 31.38
N PRO A 865 -21.87 5.26 31.00
CA PRO A 865 -21.63 4.19 31.97
C PRO A 865 -20.58 4.57 33.02
N ARG A 866 -20.80 4.19 34.29
CA ARG A 866 -19.85 4.44 35.38
C ARG A 866 -18.49 3.81 35.05
N GLY A 867 -17.44 4.64 35.06
CA GLY A 867 -16.06 4.21 34.79
C GLY A 867 -15.68 4.13 33.30
N ALA A 868 -16.59 4.48 32.37
CA ALA A 868 -16.22 4.63 30.96
C ALA A 868 -15.39 5.92 30.75
N ASP A 869 -14.36 5.87 29.91
CA ASP A 869 -13.65 7.08 29.47
C ASP A 869 -14.51 7.82 28.43
N PRO A 870 -15.00 9.03 28.72
CA PRO A 870 -15.82 9.78 27.77
C PRO A 870 -15.12 10.01 26.43
N ARG A 871 -13.79 10.13 26.43
CA ARG A 871 -12.99 10.43 25.22
C ARG A 871 -12.91 9.27 24.24
N LEU A 872 -13.23 8.06 24.70
CA LEU A 872 -13.20 6.84 23.88
C LEU A 872 -14.62 6.30 23.61
N HIS A 873 -15.66 6.97 24.11
CA HIS A 873 -17.03 6.49 24.01
C HIS A 873 -17.73 7.04 22.76
N THR A 874 -17.80 6.21 21.72
CA THR A 874 -18.32 6.56 20.38
C THR A 874 -19.73 7.11 20.33
N LYS A 875 -20.63 6.66 21.23
CA LYS A 875 -22.03 7.10 21.21
C LYS A 875 -22.29 8.36 22.05
N LEU A 876 -21.97 8.32 23.33
CA LEU A 876 -22.30 9.34 24.33
C LEU A 876 -21.12 10.25 24.72
N GLY A 877 -19.91 9.99 24.22
CA GLY A 877 -18.75 10.85 24.46
C GLY A 877 -18.87 12.19 23.70
N PRO A 878 -18.15 13.24 24.15
CA PRO A 878 -18.14 14.53 23.47
C PRO A 878 -17.73 14.40 22.00
N GLY A 879 -18.50 14.98 21.09
CA GLY A 879 -18.31 14.88 19.64
C GLY A 879 -18.59 13.49 19.05
N GLY A 880 -19.19 12.58 19.83
CA GLY A 880 -19.62 11.26 19.38
C GLY A 880 -20.93 11.31 18.58
N LEU A 881 -21.48 10.12 18.29
CA LEU A 881 -22.69 9.97 17.46
C LEU A 881 -23.87 10.79 17.99
N SER A 882 -24.05 10.84 19.31
CA SER A 882 -25.18 11.56 19.90
C SER A 882 -25.06 13.07 19.75
N ASP A 883 -23.86 13.63 19.62
CA ASP A 883 -23.71 15.08 19.41
C ASP A 883 -24.16 15.41 17.99
N VAL A 884 -23.65 14.68 17.00
CA VAL A 884 -24.05 14.84 15.59
C VAL A 884 -25.54 14.61 15.39
N GLU A 885 -26.09 13.52 15.92
CA GLU A 885 -27.51 13.19 15.78
C GLU A 885 -28.41 14.28 16.34
N TRP A 886 -28.11 14.80 17.53
CA TRP A 886 -28.96 15.81 18.16
C TRP A 886 -28.86 17.16 17.45
N THR A 887 -27.68 17.55 16.96
CA THR A 887 -27.50 18.75 16.13
C THR A 887 -28.34 18.66 14.86
N VAL A 888 -28.24 17.55 14.14
CA VAL A 888 -29.00 17.33 12.90
C VAL A 888 -30.51 17.31 13.17
N GLN A 889 -30.95 16.62 14.21
CA GLN A 889 -32.36 16.56 14.58
C GLN A 889 -32.91 17.94 14.98
N LEU A 890 -32.13 18.76 15.68
CA LEU A 890 -32.53 20.13 16.01
C LEU A 890 -32.73 20.97 14.74
N LEU A 891 -31.80 20.88 13.78
CA LEU A 891 -31.93 21.55 12.48
C LEU A 891 -33.18 21.09 11.72
N GLN A 892 -33.46 19.78 11.71
CA GLN A 892 -34.66 19.23 11.09
C GLN A 892 -35.94 19.78 11.76
N LEU A 893 -36.01 19.76 13.10
CA LEU A 893 -37.18 20.27 13.82
C LEU A 893 -37.40 21.78 13.61
N ARG A 894 -36.32 22.56 13.44
CA ARG A 894 -36.39 24.02 13.21
C ARG A 894 -36.76 24.38 11.79
N HIS A 895 -36.28 23.63 10.78
CA HIS A 895 -36.27 24.11 9.39
C HIS A 895 -36.92 23.16 8.37
N ALA A 896 -37.22 21.91 8.70
CA ALA A 896 -37.77 20.96 7.72
C ALA A 896 -39.20 21.30 7.26
N HIS A 897 -39.91 22.21 7.93
CA HIS A 897 -41.18 22.73 7.43
C HIS A 897 -41.00 23.56 6.15
N GLU A 898 -39.90 24.30 6.04
CA GLU A 898 -39.53 25.14 4.88
C GLU A 898 -38.62 24.41 3.89
N ILE A 899 -37.77 23.49 4.35
CA ILE A 899 -36.77 22.80 3.53
C ILE A 899 -37.13 21.31 3.41
N PRO A 900 -37.76 20.88 2.29
CA PRO A 900 -38.17 19.49 2.10
C PRO A 900 -37.02 18.48 2.16
N GLY A 901 -35.80 18.87 1.76
CA GLY A 901 -34.61 18.02 1.81
C GLY A 901 -34.25 17.53 3.23
N LEU A 902 -34.64 18.29 4.27
CA LEU A 902 -34.46 17.89 5.66
C LEU A 902 -35.49 16.86 6.14
N ARG A 903 -36.53 16.55 5.35
CA ARG A 903 -37.56 15.53 5.68
C ARG A 903 -37.07 14.13 5.33
N THR A 904 -35.95 13.74 5.93
CA THR A 904 -35.31 12.43 5.77
C THR A 904 -35.07 11.79 7.14
N THR A 905 -35.08 10.48 7.21
CA THR A 905 -34.75 9.73 8.43
C THR A 905 -33.24 9.54 8.59
N ARG A 906 -32.43 9.83 7.56
CA ARG A 906 -30.98 9.53 7.51
C ARG A 906 -30.14 10.77 7.89
N THR A 907 -29.20 10.59 8.81
CA THR A 907 -28.38 11.68 9.39
C THR A 907 -27.51 12.36 8.33
N ARG A 908 -26.75 11.58 7.55
CA ARG A 908 -25.84 12.12 6.53
C ARG A 908 -26.59 12.83 5.40
N ALA A 909 -27.76 12.31 5.02
CA ALA A 909 -28.62 12.98 4.05
C ALA A 909 -29.18 14.31 4.58
N ALA A 910 -29.54 14.36 5.87
CA ALA A 910 -29.97 15.60 6.51
C ALA A 910 -28.82 16.62 6.65
N LEU A 911 -27.58 16.18 6.94
CA LEU A 911 -26.39 17.04 6.92
C LEU A 911 -26.15 17.64 5.53
N ALA A 912 -26.20 16.81 4.48
CA ALA A 912 -26.06 17.28 3.10
C ALA A 912 -27.16 18.29 2.71
N ALA A 913 -28.41 18.02 3.08
CA ALA A 913 -29.53 18.92 2.83
C ALA A 913 -29.43 20.24 3.63
N ALA A 914 -28.92 20.20 4.87
CA ALA A 914 -28.67 21.39 5.67
C ALA A 914 -27.60 22.28 5.03
N ARG A 915 -26.50 21.68 4.54
CA ARG A 915 -25.46 22.39 3.78
C ARG A 915 -25.99 23.00 2.50
N GLU A 916 -26.73 22.24 1.69
CA GLU A 916 -27.32 22.72 0.44
C GLU A 916 -28.28 23.89 0.66
N ALA A 917 -28.97 23.91 1.81
CA ALA A 917 -29.84 25.01 2.20
C ALA A 917 -29.11 26.18 2.89
N GLY A 918 -27.79 26.11 3.06
CA GLY A 918 -26.98 27.15 3.70
C GLY A 918 -27.16 27.24 5.22
N LEU A 919 -27.74 26.22 5.87
CA LEU A 919 -27.86 26.15 7.33
C LEU A 919 -26.56 25.69 8.01
N LEU A 920 -25.64 25.10 7.25
CA LEU A 920 -24.32 24.66 7.68
C LEU A 920 -23.28 25.06 6.65
N GLY A 921 -22.11 25.50 7.10
CA GLY A 921 -20.93 25.70 6.26
C GLY A 921 -20.34 24.37 5.78
N GLU A 922 -19.46 24.43 4.78
CA GLU A 922 -18.78 23.24 4.24
C GLU A 922 -17.91 22.55 5.30
N GLU A 923 -17.16 23.32 6.10
CA GLU A 923 -16.26 22.80 7.13
C GLU A 923 -17.01 22.15 8.31
N GLU A 924 -18.10 22.78 8.77
CA GLU A 924 -18.97 22.25 9.83
C GLU A 924 -19.60 20.93 9.38
N THR A 925 -20.13 20.90 8.16
CA THR A 925 -20.74 19.70 7.56
C THR A 925 -19.71 18.57 7.46
N ALA A 926 -18.52 18.87 6.93
CA ALA A 926 -17.45 17.87 6.80
C ALA A 926 -17.01 17.34 8.18
N THR A 927 -16.89 18.21 9.17
CA THR A 927 -16.49 17.84 10.54
C THR A 927 -17.51 16.91 11.21
N LEU A 928 -18.80 17.25 11.13
CA LEU A 928 -19.87 16.42 11.70
C LEU A 928 -20.00 15.08 10.96
N ASP A 929 -19.86 15.09 9.64
CA ASP A 929 -19.89 13.88 8.81
C ASP A 929 -18.71 12.95 9.14
N GLU A 930 -17.49 13.49 9.23
CA GLU A 930 -16.29 12.72 9.57
C GLU A 930 -16.42 12.06 10.95
N ALA A 931 -16.93 12.80 11.95
CA ALA A 931 -17.17 12.26 13.28
C ALA A 931 -18.24 11.16 13.30
N TRP A 932 -19.33 11.34 12.55
CA TRP A 932 -20.39 10.34 12.40
C TRP A 932 -19.88 9.05 11.78
N VAL A 933 -19.16 9.17 10.66
CA VAL A 933 -18.58 8.05 9.92
C VAL A 933 -17.58 7.31 10.80
N LEU A 934 -16.62 8.02 11.39
CA LEU A 934 -15.57 7.42 12.21
C LEU A 934 -16.15 6.71 13.44
N ALA A 935 -17.07 7.34 14.18
CA ALA A 935 -17.67 6.72 15.36
C ALA A 935 -18.53 5.50 14.99
N THR A 936 -19.23 5.52 13.85
CA THR A 936 -19.97 4.34 13.36
C THR A 936 -19.03 3.21 12.95
N ARG A 937 -17.94 3.51 12.23
CA ARG A 937 -16.93 2.51 11.85
C ARG A 937 -16.27 1.88 13.07
N VAL A 938 -15.96 2.65 14.12
CA VAL A 938 -15.40 2.08 15.36
C VAL A 938 -16.37 1.08 15.98
N ARG A 939 -17.68 1.37 16.06
CA ARG A 939 -18.67 0.43 16.61
C ARG A 939 -18.79 -0.84 15.77
N ASN A 940 -18.76 -0.71 14.44
CA ASN A 940 -18.72 -1.86 13.53
C ASN A 940 -17.45 -2.68 13.74
N ALA A 941 -16.28 -2.04 13.81
CA ALA A 941 -14.99 -2.67 14.07
C ALA A 941 -14.98 -3.46 15.38
N VAL A 942 -15.50 -2.86 16.46
CA VAL A 942 -15.59 -3.51 17.78
C VAL A 942 -16.42 -4.80 17.69
N MET A 943 -17.56 -4.75 17.00
CA MET A 943 -18.41 -5.93 16.80
C MET A 943 -17.73 -6.98 15.89
N LEU A 944 -17.12 -6.56 14.78
CA LEU A 944 -16.41 -7.45 13.85
C LEU A 944 -15.24 -8.18 14.54
N VAL A 945 -14.41 -7.44 15.27
CA VAL A 945 -13.22 -7.95 15.97
C VAL A 945 -13.62 -8.86 17.13
N ARG A 946 -14.52 -8.41 18.01
CA ARG A 946 -14.79 -9.10 19.28
C ARG A 946 -15.91 -10.13 19.19
N GLY A 947 -16.78 -10.04 18.18
CA GLY A 947 -18.05 -10.76 18.11
C GLY A 947 -19.09 -10.28 19.13
N ARG A 948 -18.85 -9.14 19.78
CA ARG A 948 -19.73 -8.53 20.78
C ARG A 948 -19.81 -7.02 20.58
N ALA A 949 -21.01 -6.47 20.64
CA ALA A 949 -21.24 -5.04 20.50
C ALA A 949 -20.56 -4.25 21.63
N GLY A 950 -20.16 -3.02 21.32
CA GLY A 950 -19.62 -2.09 22.29
C GLY A 950 -19.57 -0.68 21.75
N ASP A 951 -19.76 0.30 22.65
CA ASP A 951 -19.76 1.72 22.31
C ASP A 951 -18.42 2.40 22.67
N THR A 952 -17.40 1.64 23.07
CA THR A 952 -16.07 2.14 23.45
C THR A 952 -14.98 1.31 22.79
N PHE A 953 -13.83 1.94 22.52
CA PHE A 953 -12.63 1.23 22.08
C PHE A 953 -12.27 0.07 23.04
N PRO A 954 -11.74 -1.06 22.52
CA PRO A 954 -11.31 -2.17 23.36
C PRO A 954 -10.14 -1.78 24.26
N THR A 955 -10.10 -2.30 25.48
CA THR A 955 -8.98 -2.10 26.42
C THR A 955 -7.85 -3.11 26.23
N GLN A 956 -8.13 -4.27 25.63
CA GLN A 956 -7.13 -5.29 25.37
C GLN A 956 -6.25 -4.88 24.17
N PRO A 957 -4.91 -4.85 24.30
CA PRO A 957 -4.04 -4.36 23.23
C PRO A 957 -4.22 -5.07 21.88
N ARG A 958 -4.45 -6.38 21.89
CA ARG A 958 -4.69 -7.16 20.67
C ARG A 958 -6.02 -6.79 19.99
N GLU A 959 -7.11 -6.71 20.76
CA GLU A 959 -8.42 -6.28 20.23
C GLU A 959 -8.35 -4.83 19.70
N LEU A 960 -7.60 -3.96 20.38
CA LEU A 960 -7.43 -2.56 19.98
C LEU A 960 -6.59 -2.40 18.70
N ALA A 961 -5.51 -3.18 18.55
CA ALA A 961 -4.72 -3.21 17.33
C ALA A 961 -5.52 -3.75 16.13
N ALA A 962 -6.36 -4.77 16.35
CA ALA A 962 -7.26 -5.31 15.34
C ALA A 962 -8.30 -4.27 14.87
N VAL A 963 -8.89 -3.50 15.81
CA VAL A 963 -9.76 -2.37 15.47
C VAL A 963 -9.00 -1.31 14.67
N GLY A 964 -7.75 -1.00 15.05
CA GLY A 964 -6.88 -0.10 14.29
C GLY A 964 -6.67 -0.54 12.86
N ARG A 965 -6.34 -1.83 12.64
CA ARG A 965 -6.16 -2.41 11.31
C ARG A 965 -7.41 -2.26 10.44
N TYR A 966 -8.60 -2.58 10.97
CA TYR A 966 -9.86 -2.40 10.24
C TYR A 966 -10.12 -0.93 9.89
N LEU A 967 -9.74 0.01 10.76
CA LEU A 967 -9.90 1.44 10.51
C LEU A 967 -8.85 2.02 9.53
N GLY A 968 -7.87 1.23 9.09
CA GLY A 968 -6.80 1.62 8.18
C GLY A 968 -5.47 1.99 8.84
N TYR A 969 -5.34 1.77 10.16
CA TYR A 969 -4.11 2.04 10.91
C TYR A 969 -3.24 0.78 10.99
N GLY A 970 -1.99 0.90 10.53
CA GLY A 970 -1.02 -0.19 10.57
C GLY A 970 -0.64 -0.62 12.00
N GLU A 971 0.07 -1.76 12.08
CA GLU A 971 0.61 -2.22 13.37
C GLU A 971 1.56 -1.19 14.00
N GLY A 972 1.40 -0.94 15.30
CA GLY A 972 2.15 0.08 16.03
C GLY A 972 1.54 1.49 15.97
N HIS A 973 0.53 1.73 15.13
CA HIS A 973 -0.12 3.04 14.94
C HIS A 973 -1.43 3.19 15.73
N VAL A 974 -1.62 2.39 16.79
CA VAL A 974 -2.79 2.49 17.66
C VAL A 974 -2.87 3.87 18.34
N GLY A 975 -1.72 4.46 18.68
CA GLY A 975 -1.66 5.83 19.21
C GLY A 975 -2.22 6.84 18.21
N ASP A 976 -1.77 6.78 16.96
CA ASP A 976 -2.21 7.69 15.89
C ASP A 976 -3.72 7.59 15.63
N MET A 977 -4.28 6.37 15.71
CA MET A 977 -5.72 6.13 15.61
C MET A 977 -6.49 6.84 16.73
N LEU A 978 -6.06 6.65 17.98
CA LEU A 978 -6.73 7.26 19.14
C LEU A 978 -6.61 8.79 19.11
N ASP A 979 -5.46 9.31 18.67
CA ASP A 979 -5.24 10.75 18.52
C ASP A 979 -6.08 11.34 17.39
N ALA A 980 -6.19 10.63 16.26
CA ALA A 980 -7.06 11.04 15.15
C ALA A 980 -8.52 11.08 15.61
N TYR A 981 -9.00 10.01 16.26
CA TYR A 981 -10.33 9.96 16.84
C TYR A 981 -10.57 11.13 17.81
N GLY A 982 -9.64 11.37 18.74
CA GLY A 982 -9.73 12.47 19.70
C GLY A 982 -9.64 13.86 19.07
N ARG A 983 -8.97 14.04 17.92
CA ARG A 983 -8.98 15.30 17.17
C ARG A 983 -10.33 15.51 16.49
N THR A 984 -10.84 14.52 15.76
CA THR A 984 -12.10 14.59 15.03
C THR A 984 -13.27 14.85 15.99
N THR A 985 -13.36 14.12 17.11
CA THR A 985 -14.43 14.33 18.10
C THR A 985 -14.34 15.67 18.81
N ARG A 986 -13.14 16.20 19.11
CA ARG A 986 -13.02 17.56 19.66
C ARG A 986 -13.54 18.63 18.70
N LYS A 987 -13.19 18.54 17.41
CA LYS A 987 -13.71 19.47 16.40
C LYS A 987 -15.23 19.38 16.28
N ALA A 988 -15.76 18.17 16.19
CA ALA A 988 -17.22 17.96 16.12
C ALA A 988 -17.92 18.44 17.39
N ARG A 989 -17.28 18.33 18.56
CA ARG A 989 -17.79 18.91 19.79
C ARG A 989 -17.87 20.42 19.73
N THR A 990 -16.82 21.10 19.27
CA THR A 990 -16.83 22.56 19.09
C THR A 990 -17.95 23.00 18.15
N VAL A 991 -18.06 22.37 16.99
CA VAL A 991 -19.14 22.65 16.03
C VAL A 991 -20.52 22.38 16.64
N MET A 992 -20.66 21.31 17.43
CA MET A 992 -21.91 21.04 18.15
C MET A 992 -22.20 22.12 19.20
N GLU A 993 -21.21 22.57 19.96
CA GLU A 993 -21.40 23.64 20.95
C GLU A 993 -21.90 24.93 20.29
N GLU A 994 -21.29 25.33 19.18
CA GLU A 994 -21.67 26.51 18.40
C GLU A 994 -23.09 26.36 17.80
N LEU A 995 -23.39 25.26 17.13
CA LEU A 995 -24.66 25.10 16.41
C LEU A 995 -25.84 24.69 17.30
N PHE A 996 -25.56 23.95 18.38
CA PHE A 996 -26.59 23.37 19.22
C PHE A 996 -26.80 24.13 20.52
N TYR A 997 -25.78 24.77 21.11
CA TYR A 997 -25.91 25.46 22.40
C TYR A 997 -25.84 26.99 22.29
N ASP A 998 -25.03 27.54 21.41
CA ASP A 998 -24.95 28.99 21.24
C ASP A 998 -26.20 29.49 20.48
N ASP A 999 -26.70 30.65 20.94
CA ASP A 999 -27.72 31.41 20.22
C ASP A 999 -26.96 32.40 19.33
N GLU A 1000 -27.29 32.50 18.04
CA GLU A 1000 -26.94 33.69 17.27
C GLU A 1000 -27.42 34.91 18.08
N ALA A 1001 -26.48 35.76 18.46
CA ALA A 1001 -26.71 37.01 19.18
C ALA A 1001 -27.50 38.03 18.36
#